data_AF-A0A1C7I4E7-F1
#
_entry.id   AF-A0A1C7I4E7-F1
#
_cell.length_a   1.000
_cell.length_b   1.000
_cell.length_c   1.000
_cell.angle_alpha   90.00
_cell.angle_beta   90.00
_cell.angle_gamma   90.00
#
_symmetry.space_group_name_H-M   'P 1'
#
loop_
_entity.id
_entity.type
_entity.pdbx_description
1 polymer ?
#
loop_
_entity_poly.entity_id
_entity_poly.type
_entity_poly.pdbx_seq_one_letter_code
_entity_poly.pdbx_strand_id
1 'polypeptide(L)'
;MKAVKKIEISVLHKRTMPLVVYTMQGDTGREIECTVADWDIPTDATARVWVVKPSKKVVYDDCRIVENTVVFSLTNQMLAEPGVAICIIEFDSGEDVVSSFPFNLCIDGSARGDGIPSENESTVLEGMFEALGQDAIKALDAAKAEAAAANKSAQDTEKIKNDFTLTAQQAVADVNNAGQTQTQRVNTAGDTQVSCIQAEGTTQVQNVQATAAEIAADREQIHTNRDNTARLQRISAGAITRSAEGSFITLEDAADGMGFRQLEIPGETRQVTTTGAQLIDFEQCLKNWKSQYTQVGGRVYKITALGSGYQAPISFSTEDTKVTLSGNVRDISGSGYRIDLIDSAGNIVGRINKDIKSVTGLASKIRLNFAESGAGEYSDIMLNAGDTALPWEPYTGAAPSPSPEHPQEMKNVGKLNEQTGKYEVTITSCSRNLLDMSGAKGGTSSGISSIVNPDGTVRSNGTFSDKTINIWFLGNYAKPPTSSNTIITLLPGMTYFVNDVVLYFLDNDGTGQAIEGKYTVDANVYPDGIKVTGARHVSVKTGTTLTNKIYYPRVLLGDKDTGWEPYRGHTATITADRPLTKWDKLTCRDGVWGWAYGGAICRLTGTSEIKSVGQYAYSIPGKMLKHSHISCSHYPYSGKEINDDSVLTYMGTGFFIWIYDRRFSDKVENTFDIDGFKTFLTECDTSGTPVTACYQLATEEWVPLSAAEQAAMNALCSYAGTTHIWTDDPLQPVISLDYTVDTVKYIGALEDRIAALETAQAQTTAAFSYLPPEIQAAMIENETRDLLSTI
;
A
#
# COMPACT_ATOMS: atom_id res chain seq x y z
N MET A 1 43.64 93.05 -123.95
CA MET A 1 43.68 93.89 -125.17
C MET A 1 42.54 94.88 -125.06
N LYS A 2 42.80 96.18 -124.98
CA LYS A 2 41.75 97.20 -124.97
C LYS A 2 41.63 97.83 -126.36
N ALA A 3 40.44 97.79 -126.95
CA ALA A 3 40.16 98.44 -128.22
C ALA A 3 39.66 99.86 -127.92
N VAL A 4 40.41 100.88 -128.32
CA VAL A 4 40.06 102.27 -128.03
C VAL A 4 39.37 102.88 -129.25
N LYS A 5 38.17 103.40 -129.04
CA LYS A 5 37.42 104.15 -130.05
C LYS A 5 37.41 105.62 -129.67
N LYS A 6 38.07 106.45 -130.49
CA LYS A 6 38.12 107.90 -130.31
C LYS A 6 36.98 108.57 -131.05
N ILE A 7 36.31 109.50 -130.38
CA ILE A 7 35.24 110.32 -130.91
C ILE A 7 35.37 111.75 -130.41
N GLU A 8 34.84 112.71 -131.16
CA GLU A 8 34.77 114.09 -130.72
C GLU A 8 33.34 114.45 -130.33
N ILE A 9 33.20 114.97 -129.13
CA ILE A 9 31.92 115.44 -128.59
C ILE A 9 31.94 116.96 -128.47
N SER A 10 30.74 117.54 -128.43
CA SER A 10 30.56 118.98 -128.29
C SER A 10 29.65 119.27 -127.11
N VAL A 11 29.98 120.32 -126.38
CA VAL A 11 29.22 120.77 -125.21
C VAL A 11 28.47 122.07 -125.52
N LEU A 12 29.06 122.97 -126.32
CA LEU A 12 28.45 124.29 -126.59
C LEU A 12 27.58 124.29 -127.85
N HIS A 13 28.02 123.63 -128.93
CA HIS A 13 27.33 123.65 -130.22
C HIS A 13 26.83 122.25 -130.62
N LYS A 14 25.53 122.15 -130.93
CA LYS A 14 24.95 120.89 -131.39
C LYS A 14 25.33 120.62 -132.86
N ARG A 15 26.00 119.49 -133.10
CA ARG A 15 26.31 119.03 -134.47
C ARG A 15 25.05 118.62 -135.24
N THR A 16 25.03 118.88 -136.55
CA THR A 16 23.87 118.61 -137.44
C THR A 16 23.67 117.14 -137.78
N MET A 17 24.66 116.27 -137.52
CA MET A 17 24.53 114.81 -137.63
C MET A 17 24.86 114.14 -136.28
N PRO A 18 24.03 113.19 -135.80
CA PRO A 18 24.28 112.51 -134.54
C PRO A 18 25.51 111.60 -134.65
N LEU A 19 26.37 111.66 -133.65
CA LEU A 19 27.56 110.83 -133.59
C LEU A 19 27.20 109.41 -133.14
N VAL A 20 27.69 108.40 -133.86
CA VAL A 20 27.33 107.00 -133.65
C VAL A 20 28.58 106.14 -133.46
N VAL A 21 28.58 105.35 -132.39
CA VAL A 21 29.60 104.34 -132.11
C VAL A 21 28.96 102.96 -132.20
N TYR A 22 29.49 102.11 -133.06
CA TYR A 22 29.03 100.73 -133.20
C TYR A 22 29.81 99.80 -132.28
N THR A 23 29.09 98.92 -131.59
CA THR A 23 29.63 97.95 -130.64
C THR A 23 28.79 96.67 -130.67
N MET A 24 29.25 95.61 -130.00
CA MET A 24 28.49 94.37 -129.86
C MET A 24 28.08 94.15 -128.40
N GLN A 25 26.95 93.47 -128.20
CA GLN A 25 26.46 93.09 -126.88
C GLN A 25 27.55 92.32 -126.08
N GLY A 26 27.88 92.79 -124.87
CA GLY A 26 28.92 92.19 -124.01
C GLY A 26 30.38 92.53 -124.37
N ASP A 27 30.63 93.48 -125.28
CA ASP A 27 31.98 93.95 -125.65
C ASP A 27 32.60 94.87 -124.58
N THR A 28 32.91 94.33 -123.40
CA THR A 28 33.45 95.10 -122.26
C THR A 28 34.95 95.40 -122.33
N GLY A 29 35.62 94.93 -123.38
CA GLY A 29 37.03 95.23 -123.63
C GLY A 29 37.28 96.56 -124.32
N ARG A 30 36.22 97.30 -124.68
CA ARG A 30 36.29 98.53 -125.48
C ARG A 30 36.21 99.78 -124.58
N GLU A 31 37.14 100.70 -124.80
CA GLU A 31 37.13 102.03 -124.19
C GLU A 31 36.73 103.08 -125.22
N ILE A 32 35.91 104.02 -124.80
CA ILE A 32 35.50 105.17 -125.60
C ILE A 32 36.26 106.38 -125.07
N GLU A 33 37.02 107.02 -125.95
CA GLU A 33 37.70 108.28 -125.69
C GLU A 33 36.94 109.40 -126.41
N CYS A 34 36.33 110.29 -125.64
CA CYS A 34 35.55 111.42 -126.11
C CYS A 34 36.35 112.71 -125.93
N THR A 35 36.95 113.23 -127.00
CA THR A 35 37.63 114.54 -126.97
C THR A 35 36.60 115.65 -127.09
N VAL A 36 36.64 116.66 -126.21
CA VAL A 36 35.72 117.79 -126.29
C VAL A 36 36.28 118.82 -127.27
N ALA A 37 35.55 119.10 -128.35
CA ALA A 37 36.09 119.82 -129.49
C ALA A 37 35.90 121.35 -129.42
N ASP A 38 34.86 121.82 -128.74
CA ASP A 38 34.42 123.22 -128.74
C ASP A 38 34.42 123.88 -127.36
N TRP A 39 34.93 123.17 -126.35
CA TRP A 39 34.99 123.60 -124.97
C TRP A 39 36.16 122.92 -124.26
N ASP A 40 36.80 123.61 -123.31
CA ASP A 40 37.88 123.06 -122.50
C ASP A 40 37.34 122.60 -121.14
N ILE A 41 37.62 121.36 -120.79
CA ILE A 41 37.21 120.76 -119.51
C ILE A 41 38.04 121.40 -118.37
N PRO A 42 37.40 121.96 -117.32
CA PRO A 42 38.10 122.46 -116.15
C PRO A 42 38.91 121.36 -115.43
N THR A 43 40.09 121.71 -114.92
CA THR A 43 41.04 120.75 -114.31
C THR A 43 40.54 120.01 -113.06
N ASP A 44 39.50 120.51 -112.41
CA ASP A 44 38.86 119.98 -111.20
C ASP A 44 37.51 119.29 -111.48
N ALA A 45 37.05 119.29 -112.73
CA ALA A 45 35.80 118.61 -113.09
C ALA A 45 35.95 117.08 -113.00
N THR A 46 34.91 116.43 -112.51
CA THR A 46 34.69 114.99 -112.65
C THR A 46 33.73 114.74 -113.81
N ALA A 47 33.81 113.57 -114.45
CA ALA A 47 32.91 113.24 -115.56
C ALA A 47 32.23 111.90 -115.32
N ARG A 48 30.98 111.78 -115.74
CA ARG A 48 30.18 110.55 -115.67
C ARG A 48 29.46 110.33 -116.99
N VAL A 49 29.45 109.08 -117.45
CA VAL A 49 28.66 108.70 -118.62
C VAL A 49 27.31 108.19 -118.13
N TRP A 50 26.26 108.70 -118.75
CA TRP A 50 24.91 108.18 -118.58
C TRP A 50 24.47 107.51 -119.87
N VAL A 51 24.04 106.25 -119.76
CA VAL A 51 23.59 105.44 -120.90
C VAL A 51 22.16 105.01 -120.69
N VAL A 52 21.29 105.47 -121.59
CA VAL A 52 19.88 105.06 -121.64
C VAL A 52 19.72 104.01 -122.73
N LYS A 53 19.40 102.78 -122.32
CA LYS A 53 19.21 101.62 -123.20
C LYS A 53 17.90 101.74 -124.00
N PRO A 54 17.72 100.98 -125.10
CA PRO A 54 16.48 100.97 -125.89
C PRO A 54 15.20 100.79 -125.05
N SER A 55 15.22 99.94 -124.03
CA SER A 55 14.10 99.72 -123.10
C SER A 55 13.82 100.89 -122.15
N LYS A 56 14.56 102.00 -122.26
CA LYS A 56 14.56 103.17 -121.38
C LYS A 56 15.17 102.94 -120.00
N LYS A 57 15.76 101.77 -119.76
CA LYS A 57 16.55 101.48 -118.55
C LYS A 57 17.87 102.25 -118.58
N VAL A 58 18.23 102.84 -117.44
CA VAL A 58 19.39 103.75 -117.32
C VAL A 58 20.50 103.06 -116.52
N VAL A 59 21.73 103.23 -116.98
CA VAL A 59 22.94 102.87 -116.24
C VAL A 59 23.93 104.03 -116.35
N TYR A 60 24.76 104.22 -115.33
CA TYR A 60 25.81 105.22 -115.35
C TYR A 60 27.15 104.61 -114.95
N ASP A 61 28.23 105.27 -115.34
CA ASP A 61 29.57 104.92 -114.84
C ASP A 61 30.47 106.16 -114.79
N ASP A 62 31.35 106.18 -113.79
CA ASP A 62 32.28 107.29 -113.61
C ASP A 62 33.37 107.23 -114.68
N CYS A 63 33.66 108.39 -115.28
CA CYS A 63 34.64 108.52 -116.35
C CYS A 63 35.96 109.10 -115.83
N ARG A 64 37.04 108.77 -116.53
CA ARG A 64 38.36 109.37 -116.29
C ARG A 64 38.65 110.47 -117.29
N ILE A 65 39.05 111.65 -116.80
CA ILE A 65 39.45 112.77 -117.67
C ILE A 65 40.98 112.75 -117.86
N VAL A 66 41.44 112.95 -119.10
CA VAL A 66 42.85 113.08 -119.47
C VAL A 66 42.98 114.24 -120.45
N GLU A 67 43.62 115.33 -120.00
CA GLU A 67 43.64 116.61 -120.72
C GLU A 67 42.21 117.06 -121.08
N ASN A 68 41.92 117.31 -122.36
CA ASN A 68 40.57 117.69 -122.81
C ASN A 68 39.74 116.51 -123.37
N THR A 69 40.00 115.30 -122.86
CA THR A 69 39.35 114.05 -123.31
C THR A 69 38.81 113.24 -122.14
N VAL A 70 37.59 112.72 -122.27
CA VAL A 70 36.96 111.82 -121.30
C VAL A 70 37.05 110.39 -121.77
N VAL A 71 37.42 109.48 -120.88
CA VAL A 71 37.60 108.07 -121.17
C VAL A 71 36.74 107.23 -120.25
N PHE A 72 35.96 106.31 -120.82
CA PHE A 72 35.22 105.31 -120.06
C PHE A 72 35.20 103.97 -120.78
N SER A 73 35.07 102.89 -120.00
CA SER A 73 34.94 101.53 -120.51
C SER A 73 33.47 101.18 -120.69
N LEU A 74 33.12 100.45 -121.75
CA LEU A 74 31.76 99.95 -121.90
C LEU A 74 31.53 98.81 -120.90
N THR A 75 30.48 98.88 -120.09
CA THR A 75 30.15 97.82 -119.12
C THR A 75 29.18 96.79 -119.71
N ASN A 76 29.14 95.60 -119.11
CA ASN A 76 28.21 94.53 -119.52
C ASN A 76 26.75 95.00 -119.45
N GLN A 77 26.42 95.91 -118.51
CA GLN A 77 25.07 96.45 -118.39
C GLN A 77 24.77 97.55 -119.40
N MET A 78 25.73 98.43 -119.76
CA MET A 78 25.56 99.40 -120.86
C MET A 78 25.27 98.72 -122.20
N LEU A 79 25.88 97.55 -122.41
CA LEU A 79 25.78 96.77 -123.64
C LEU A 79 24.76 95.63 -123.54
N ALA A 80 23.88 95.63 -122.54
CA ALA A 80 22.99 94.50 -122.29
C ALA A 80 21.86 94.37 -123.32
N GLU A 81 21.50 95.42 -124.07
CA GLU A 81 20.41 95.39 -125.04
C GLU A 81 20.91 95.71 -126.45
N PRO A 82 20.64 94.85 -127.45
CA PRO A 82 20.88 95.20 -128.83
C PRO A 82 19.90 96.30 -129.28
N GLY A 83 20.41 97.29 -130.01
CA GLY A 83 19.68 98.49 -130.41
C GLY A 83 20.47 99.77 -130.16
N VAL A 84 19.79 100.91 -130.25
CA VAL A 84 20.44 102.23 -130.06
C VAL A 84 20.29 102.68 -128.61
N ALA A 85 21.40 102.72 -127.89
CA ALA A 85 21.48 103.34 -126.58
C ALA A 85 21.97 104.79 -126.69
N ILE A 86 21.37 105.69 -125.93
CA ILE A 86 21.69 107.13 -125.95
C ILE A 86 22.68 107.41 -124.82
N CYS A 87 23.80 108.03 -125.14
CA CYS A 87 24.85 108.39 -124.19
C CYS A 87 25.01 109.90 -124.10
N ILE A 88 25.16 110.38 -122.87
CA ILE A 88 25.63 111.74 -122.57
C ILE A 88 26.81 111.64 -121.60
N ILE A 89 27.76 112.55 -121.74
CA ILE A 89 28.79 112.75 -120.72
C ILE A 89 28.40 113.98 -119.92
N GLU A 90 28.23 113.78 -118.63
CA GLU A 90 28.02 114.84 -117.65
C GLU A 90 29.37 115.20 -117.03
N PHE A 91 29.61 116.49 -116.87
CA PHE A 91 30.77 117.05 -116.21
C PHE A 91 30.30 117.84 -114.99
N ASP A 92 30.93 117.60 -113.84
CA ASP A 92 30.57 118.17 -112.55
C ASP A 92 31.82 118.74 -111.86
N SER A 93 31.85 120.05 -111.62
CA SER A 93 32.92 120.74 -110.88
C SER A 93 32.66 120.83 -109.37
N GLY A 94 31.56 120.27 -108.88
CA GLY A 94 31.10 120.34 -107.50
C GLY A 94 30.14 121.49 -107.21
N GLU A 95 30.22 122.59 -107.97
CA GLU A 95 29.27 123.72 -107.88
C GLU A 95 28.34 123.82 -109.11
N ASP A 96 28.82 123.45 -110.30
CA ASP A 96 28.06 123.49 -111.55
C ASP A 96 28.19 122.18 -112.33
N VAL A 97 27.09 121.77 -112.97
CA VAL A 97 27.01 120.57 -113.81
C VAL A 97 26.68 120.97 -115.25
N VAL A 98 27.46 120.48 -116.22
CA VAL A 98 27.19 120.65 -117.65
C VAL A 98 27.27 119.31 -118.38
N SER A 99 26.38 119.09 -119.33
CA SER A 99 26.34 117.85 -120.11
C SER A 99 26.71 118.07 -121.56
N SER A 100 27.38 117.08 -122.15
CA SER A 100 27.57 117.00 -123.59
C SER A 100 26.24 116.79 -124.29
N PHE A 101 26.16 117.21 -125.55
CA PHE A 101 25.08 116.74 -126.40
C PHE A 101 25.17 115.21 -126.60
N PRO A 102 24.03 114.52 -126.76
CA PRO A 102 24.01 113.07 -126.79
C PRO A 102 24.67 112.51 -128.04
N PHE A 103 25.32 111.38 -127.87
CA PHE A 103 25.76 110.50 -128.94
C PHE A 103 25.20 109.09 -128.73
N ASN A 104 25.15 108.31 -129.80
CA ASN A 104 24.48 107.02 -129.80
C ASN A 104 25.50 105.88 -129.79
N LEU A 105 25.27 104.89 -128.94
CA LEU A 105 25.88 103.56 -129.05
C LEU A 105 24.91 102.64 -129.78
N CYS A 106 25.26 102.22 -131.00
CA CYS A 106 24.54 101.16 -131.70
C CYS A 106 25.12 99.81 -131.32
N ILE A 107 24.34 99.01 -130.60
CA ILE A 107 24.76 97.72 -130.05
C ILE A 107 24.16 96.62 -130.92
N ASP A 108 25.00 95.86 -131.61
CA ASP A 108 24.58 94.68 -132.38
C ASP A 108 24.47 93.44 -131.48
N GLY A 109 23.47 92.60 -131.75
CA GLY A 109 23.22 91.37 -130.97
C GLY A 109 24.33 90.33 -131.12
N SER A 110 24.65 89.62 -130.03
CA SER A 110 25.72 88.60 -130.01
C SER A 110 25.22 87.19 -130.38
N ALA A 111 25.99 86.45 -131.16
CA ALA A 111 25.69 85.04 -131.53
C ALA A 111 25.98 84.01 -130.42
N ARG A 112 26.49 84.46 -129.26
CA ARG A 112 26.98 83.59 -128.16
C ARG A 112 25.87 83.01 -127.26
N GLY A 113 24.61 83.08 -127.66
CA GLY A 113 23.47 82.60 -126.86
C GLY A 113 23.04 83.59 -125.78
N ASP A 114 21.98 83.25 -125.06
CA ASP A 114 21.17 84.11 -124.17
C ASP A 114 22.03 85.10 -123.36
N GLY A 115 22.03 86.35 -123.84
CA GLY A 115 22.83 87.45 -123.29
C GLY A 115 22.39 87.86 -121.89
N ILE A 116 23.26 88.64 -121.23
CA ILE A 116 23.06 89.14 -119.87
C ILE A 116 21.71 89.90 -119.79
N PRO A 117 20.82 89.60 -118.82
CA PRO A 117 19.53 90.27 -118.70
C PRO A 117 19.70 91.79 -118.52
N SER A 118 18.95 92.58 -119.27
CA SER A 118 18.96 94.03 -119.13
C SER A 118 18.05 94.48 -118.00
N GLU A 119 18.66 95.01 -116.94
CA GLU A 119 17.97 95.46 -115.74
C GLU A 119 18.29 96.93 -115.40
N ASN A 120 17.44 97.52 -114.54
CA ASN A 120 17.76 98.72 -113.78
C ASN A 120 18.45 98.24 -112.48
N GLU A 121 19.36 99.02 -111.90
CA GLU A 121 20.14 98.61 -110.72
C GLU A 121 19.34 98.35 -109.42
N SER A 122 17.99 98.35 -109.44
CA SER A 122 17.17 98.25 -108.21
C SER A 122 16.19 97.07 -108.08
N THR A 123 16.12 96.08 -108.99
CA THR A 123 15.10 94.99 -108.92
C THR A 123 15.59 93.63 -108.39
N VAL A 124 16.90 93.39 -108.29
CA VAL A 124 17.46 92.12 -107.76
C VAL A 124 17.35 92.03 -106.23
N LEU A 125 17.31 93.18 -105.53
CA LEU A 125 17.24 93.23 -104.06
C LEU A 125 15.84 92.89 -103.51
N GLU A 126 14.74 93.28 -104.17
CA GLU A 126 13.38 93.03 -103.68
C GLU A 126 12.98 91.54 -103.75
N GLY A 127 13.37 90.83 -104.81
CA GLY A 127 13.13 89.38 -104.94
C GLY A 127 13.92 88.55 -103.91
N MET A 128 15.09 89.02 -103.47
CA MET A 128 15.86 88.38 -102.40
C MET A 128 15.21 88.59 -101.01
N PHE A 129 14.55 89.73 -100.76
CA PHE A 129 13.87 89.98 -99.49
C PHE A 129 12.56 89.19 -99.32
N GLU A 130 11.79 88.96 -100.38
CA GLU A 130 10.58 88.12 -100.31
C GLU A 130 10.89 86.63 -100.12
N ALA A 131 11.92 86.11 -100.81
CA ALA A 131 12.39 84.74 -100.60
C ALA A 131 12.94 84.53 -99.18
N LEU A 132 13.73 85.49 -98.66
CA LEU A 132 14.22 85.46 -97.29
C LEU A 132 13.08 85.56 -96.26
N GLY A 133 12.04 86.33 -96.55
CA GLY A 133 10.84 86.44 -95.72
C GLY A 133 10.04 85.13 -95.64
N GLN A 134 9.82 84.44 -96.75
CA GLN A 134 9.14 83.14 -96.74
C GLN A 134 9.99 82.02 -96.11
N ASP A 135 11.30 82.01 -96.35
CA ASP A 135 12.20 81.04 -95.73
C ASP A 135 12.31 81.28 -94.22
N ALA A 136 12.32 82.53 -93.76
CA ALA A 136 12.28 82.86 -92.34
C ALA A 136 10.94 82.44 -91.68
N ILE A 137 9.80 82.60 -92.36
CA ILE A 137 8.50 82.13 -91.85
C ILE A 137 8.45 80.60 -91.79
N LYS A 138 8.89 79.90 -92.84
CA LYS A 138 8.98 78.43 -92.83
C LYS A 138 9.92 77.92 -91.73
N ALA A 139 11.08 78.55 -91.56
CA ALA A 139 12.02 78.22 -90.50
C ALA A 139 11.42 78.48 -89.10
N LEU A 140 10.66 79.57 -88.93
CA LEU A 140 9.99 79.88 -87.68
C LEU A 140 8.85 78.91 -87.35
N ASP A 141 8.04 78.52 -88.34
CA ASP A 141 6.98 77.54 -88.14
C ASP A 141 7.53 76.13 -87.90
N ALA A 142 8.62 75.75 -88.58
CA ALA A 142 9.37 74.53 -88.27
C ALA A 142 9.94 74.57 -86.84
N ALA A 143 10.55 75.68 -86.43
CA ALA A 143 11.09 75.85 -85.09
C ALA A 143 9.98 75.86 -84.01
N LYS A 144 8.80 76.42 -84.29
CA LYS A 144 7.63 76.34 -83.39
C LYS A 144 7.08 74.92 -83.28
N ALA A 145 7.02 74.18 -84.39
CA ALA A 145 6.61 72.79 -84.39
C ALA A 145 7.60 71.91 -83.60
N GLU A 146 8.89 72.16 -83.78
CA GLU A 146 9.96 71.48 -83.05
C GLU A 146 9.96 71.84 -81.55
N ALA A 147 9.73 73.12 -81.19
CA ALA A 147 9.55 73.55 -79.82
C ALA A 147 8.29 72.93 -79.16
N ALA A 148 7.18 72.82 -79.88
CA ALA A 148 5.98 72.15 -79.38
C ALA A 148 6.20 70.65 -79.18
N ALA A 149 6.93 69.99 -80.10
CA ALA A 149 7.33 68.59 -79.97
C ALA A 149 8.29 68.38 -78.79
N ALA A 150 9.26 69.27 -78.60
CA ALA A 150 10.18 69.25 -77.46
C ALA A 150 9.44 69.45 -76.13
N ASN A 151 8.46 70.36 -76.08
CA ASN A 151 7.68 70.61 -74.87
C ASN A 151 6.78 69.40 -74.51
N LYS A 152 6.18 68.76 -75.53
CA LYS A 152 5.44 67.50 -75.35
C LYS A 152 6.36 66.37 -74.88
N SER A 153 7.55 66.25 -75.47
CA SER A 153 8.58 65.29 -75.04
C SER A 153 9.03 65.53 -73.60
N ALA A 154 9.15 66.79 -73.17
CA ALA A 154 9.48 67.15 -71.80
C ALA A 154 8.35 66.77 -70.81
N GLN A 155 7.09 67.01 -71.19
CA GLN A 155 5.92 66.59 -70.40
C GLN A 155 5.80 65.06 -70.30
N ASP A 156 6.01 64.35 -71.41
CA ASP A 156 6.03 62.88 -71.43
C ASP A 156 7.19 62.35 -70.58
N THR A 157 8.37 63.00 -70.61
CA THR A 157 9.51 62.65 -69.76
C THR A 157 9.21 62.88 -68.28
N GLU A 158 8.59 64.00 -67.91
CA GLU A 158 8.22 64.28 -66.52
C GLU A 158 7.13 63.33 -66.04
N LYS A 159 6.18 62.96 -66.91
CA LYS A 159 5.18 61.92 -66.62
C LYS A 159 5.85 60.56 -66.41
N ILE A 160 6.75 60.14 -67.30
CA ILE A 160 7.51 58.88 -67.15
C ILE A 160 8.31 58.88 -65.85
N LYS A 161 8.95 60.00 -65.50
CA LYS A 161 9.70 60.16 -64.25
C LYS A 161 8.78 60.04 -63.02
N ASN A 162 7.59 60.64 -63.06
CA ASN A 162 6.61 60.54 -61.99
C ASN A 162 6.05 59.11 -61.87
N ASP A 163 5.70 58.48 -62.99
CA ASP A 163 5.22 57.09 -63.04
C ASP A 163 6.30 56.12 -62.55
N PHE A 164 7.56 56.34 -62.95
CA PHE A 164 8.71 55.58 -62.46
C PHE A 164 8.91 55.78 -60.94
N THR A 165 8.81 57.02 -60.46
CA THR A 165 8.95 57.33 -59.03
C THR A 165 7.85 56.66 -58.22
N LEU A 166 6.60 56.74 -58.67
CA LEU A 166 5.46 56.11 -58.00
C LEU A 166 5.59 54.58 -58.01
N THR A 167 5.99 54.00 -59.15
CA THR A 167 6.23 52.55 -59.27
C THR A 167 7.38 52.10 -58.37
N ALA A 168 8.46 52.87 -58.30
CA ALA A 168 9.59 52.57 -57.42
C ALA A 168 9.21 52.68 -55.93
N GLN A 169 8.44 53.69 -55.55
CA GLN A 169 7.91 53.84 -54.19
C GLN A 169 6.98 52.69 -53.82
N GLN A 170 6.09 52.30 -54.73
CA GLN A 170 5.20 51.16 -54.54
C GLN A 170 5.99 49.86 -54.42
N ALA A 171 6.98 49.63 -55.29
CA ALA A 171 7.84 48.45 -55.22
C ALA A 171 8.62 48.38 -53.91
N VAL A 172 9.13 49.50 -53.40
CA VAL A 172 9.80 49.57 -52.08
C VAL A 172 8.81 49.27 -50.97
N ALA A 173 7.59 49.81 -51.01
CA ALA A 173 6.55 49.52 -50.04
C ALA A 173 6.14 48.03 -50.06
N ASP A 174 5.98 47.44 -51.25
CA ASP A 174 5.64 46.03 -51.43
C ASP A 174 6.74 45.11 -50.90
N VAL A 175 8.02 45.42 -51.18
CA VAL A 175 9.16 44.67 -50.65
C VAL A 175 9.23 44.79 -49.13
N ASN A 176 9.01 45.99 -48.57
CA ASN A 176 8.99 46.19 -47.12
C ASN A 176 7.84 45.42 -46.46
N ASN A 177 6.64 45.48 -47.04
CA ASN A 177 5.46 44.75 -46.56
C ASN A 177 5.68 43.23 -46.64
N ALA A 178 6.24 42.75 -47.75
CA ALA A 178 6.59 41.34 -47.92
C ALA A 178 7.64 40.90 -46.90
N GLY A 179 8.69 41.71 -46.68
CA GLY A 179 9.73 41.47 -45.67
C GLY A 179 9.19 41.41 -44.24
N GLN A 180 8.29 42.34 -43.87
CA GLN A 180 7.62 42.32 -42.57
C GLN A 180 6.70 41.10 -42.43
N THR A 181 5.94 40.77 -43.46
CA THR A 181 5.03 39.61 -43.44
C THR A 181 5.83 38.30 -43.36
N GLN A 182 6.97 38.20 -44.05
CA GLN A 182 7.87 37.06 -43.98
C GLN A 182 8.46 36.94 -42.56
N THR A 183 8.94 38.05 -41.99
CA THR A 183 9.51 38.09 -40.63
C THR A 183 8.47 37.67 -39.59
N GLN A 184 7.23 38.18 -39.69
CA GLN A 184 6.14 37.75 -38.82
C GLN A 184 5.84 36.26 -38.97
N ARG A 185 5.74 35.74 -40.19
CA ARG A 185 5.51 34.30 -40.42
C ARG A 185 6.62 33.44 -39.82
N VAL A 186 7.88 33.82 -40.01
CA VAL A 186 9.04 33.12 -39.46
C VAL A 186 9.03 33.17 -37.93
N ASN A 187 8.77 34.34 -37.34
CA ASN A 187 8.70 34.49 -35.89
C ASN A 187 7.54 33.68 -35.30
N THR A 188 6.33 33.77 -35.86
CA THR A 188 5.19 32.98 -35.41
C THR A 188 5.44 31.48 -35.53
N ALA A 189 6.01 31.02 -36.64
CA ALA A 189 6.37 29.62 -36.82
C ALA A 189 7.45 29.18 -35.81
N GLY A 190 8.46 30.02 -35.59
CA GLY A 190 9.54 29.80 -34.62
C GLY A 190 9.01 29.74 -33.18
N ASP A 191 8.20 30.70 -32.76
CA ASP A 191 7.57 30.74 -31.44
C ASP A 191 6.64 29.52 -31.22
N THR A 192 5.92 29.12 -32.26
CA THR A 192 5.09 27.90 -32.23
C THR A 192 5.96 26.66 -32.03
N GLN A 193 7.04 26.52 -32.81
CA GLN A 193 7.97 25.39 -32.68
C GLN A 193 8.64 25.36 -31.30
N VAL A 194 9.10 26.51 -30.79
CA VAL A 194 9.69 26.62 -29.46
C VAL A 194 8.67 26.22 -28.38
N SER A 195 7.43 26.69 -28.48
CA SER A 195 6.37 26.31 -27.55
C SER A 195 6.08 24.81 -27.58
N CYS A 196 5.98 24.21 -28.78
CA CYS A 196 5.78 22.77 -28.93
C CYS A 196 6.94 21.97 -28.34
N ILE A 197 8.19 22.38 -28.59
CA ILE A 197 9.39 21.72 -28.04
C ILE A 197 9.43 21.84 -26.50
N GLN A 198 9.09 23.01 -25.96
CA GLN A 198 9.05 23.21 -24.51
C GLN A 198 7.95 22.38 -23.85
N ALA A 199 6.76 22.29 -24.47
CA ALA A 199 5.66 21.46 -24.00
C ALA A 199 6.05 19.97 -24.02
N GLU A 200 6.59 19.48 -25.13
CA GLU A 200 7.07 18.10 -25.26
C GLU A 200 8.20 17.79 -24.29
N GLY A 201 9.17 18.71 -24.13
CA GLY A 201 10.24 18.58 -23.14
C GLY A 201 9.70 18.50 -21.71
N THR A 202 8.68 19.29 -21.37
CA THR A 202 8.01 19.23 -20.07
C THR A 202 7.33 17.87 -19.86
N THR A 203 6.62 17.37 -20.87
CA THR A 203 5.98 16.04 -20.84
C THR A 203 7.01 14.92 -20.66
N GLN A 204 8.14 14.97 -21.39
CA GLN A 204 9.19 13.97 -21.25
C GLN A 204 9.84 14.00 -19.86
N VAL A 205 10.09 15.18 -19.29
CA VAL A 205 10.60 15.31 -17.92
C VAL A 205 9.61 14.72 -16.91
N GLN A 206 8.31 15.00 -17.05
CA GLN A 206 7.28 14.43 -16.18
C GLN A 206 7.23 12.91 -16.29
N ASN A 207 7.31 12.34 -17.50
CA ASN A 207 7.32 10.90 -17.72
C ASN A 207 8.56 10.23 -17.09
N VAL A 208 9.73 10.85 -17.21
CA VAL A 208 10.97 10.38 -16.58
C VAL A 208 10.87 10.45 -15.05
N GLN A 209 10.30 11.52 -14.51
CA GLN A 209 10.09 11.67 -13.06
C GLN A 209 9.09 10.64 -12.52
N ALA A 210 7.99 10.39 -13.23
CA ALA A 210 7.02 9.35 -12.88
C ALA A 210 7.66 7.95 -12.89
N THR A 211 8.41 7.63 -13.95
CA THR A 211 9.15 6.37 -14.06
C THR A 211 10.18 6.22 -12.93
N ALA A 212 10.89 7.30 -12.57
CA ALA A 212 11.84 7.29 -11.46
C ALA A 212 11.15 7.06 -10.10
N ALA A 213 9.94 7.59 -9.90
CA ALA A 213 9.15 7.35 -8.70
C ALA A 213 8.67 5.89 -8.61
N GLU A 214 8.22 5.32 -9.73
CA GLU A 214 7.87 3.88 -9.82
C GLU A 214 9.09 3.00 -9.51
N ILE A 215 10.26 3.28 -10.09
CA ILE A 215 11.50 2.56 -9.80
C ILE A 215 11.89 2.66 -8.31
N ALA A 216 11.66 3.81 -7.67
CA ALA A 216 11.93 3.97 -6.25
C ALA A 216 10.98 3.11 -5.39
N ALA A 217 9.68 3.10 -5.71
CA ALA A 217 8.69 2.26 -5.05
C ALA A 217 8.99 0.76 -5.26
N ASP A 218 9.31 0.35 -6.49
CA ASP A 218 9.72 -1.02 -6.82
C ASP A 218 10.97 -1.42 -6.04
N ARG A 219 11.94 -0.51 -5.89
CA ARG A 219 13.16 -0.77 -5.10
C ARG A 219 12.84 -1.00 -3.63
N GLU A 220 11.99 -0.19 -3.01
CA GLU A 220 11.52 -0.41 -1.63
C GLU A 220 10.77 -1.74 -1.50
N GLN A 221 9.93 -2.08 -2.47
CA GLN A 221 9.22 -3.35 -2.49
C GLN A 221 10.17 -4.54 -2.66
N ILE A 222 11.20 -4.44 -3.52
CA ILE A 222 12.23 -5.46 -3.69
C ILE A 222 13.02 -5.67 -2.40
N HIS A 223 13.39 -4.59 -1.69
CA HIS A 223 14.05 -4.72 -0.38
C HIS A 223 13.16 -5.42 0.64
N THR A 224 11.89 -5.05 0.70
CA THR A 224 10.89 -5.70 1.55
C THR A 224 10.74 -7.19 1.20
N ASN A 225 10.62 -7.52 -0.08
CA ASN A 225 10.51 -8.90 -0.57
C ASN A 225 11.77 -9.71 -0.27
N ARG A 226 12.96 -9.12 -0.43
CA ARG A 226 14.24 -9.75 -0.07
C ARG A 226 14.30 -10.06 1.42
N ASP A 227 13.93 -9.11 2.27
CA ASP A 227 13.97 -9.29 3.72
C ASP A 227 12.92 -10.31 4.18
N ASN A 228 11.73 -10.31 3.57
CA ASN A 228 10.70 -11.34 3.75
C ASN A 228 11.20 -12.71 3.30
N THR A 229 11.89 -12.81 2.16
CA THR A 229 12.45 -14.07 1.65
C THR A 229 13.56 -14.60 2.56
N ALA A 230 14.44 -13.72 3.06
CA ALA A 230 15.49 -14.09 4.01
C ALA A 230 14.92 -14.49 5.39
N ARG A 231 13.82 -13.88 5.81
CA ARG A 231 13.03 -14.28 6.98
C ARG A 231 12.44 -15.66 6.74
N LEU A 232 11.71 -15.88 5.63
CA LEU A 232 11.13 -17.16 5.21
C LEU A 232 12.18 -18.29 5.15
N GLN A 233 13.35 -18.05 4.57
CA GLN A 233 14.43 -19.05 4.54
C GLN A 233 14.91 -19.44 5.95
N ARG A 234 15.00 -18.47 6.88
CA ARG A 234 15.36 -18.73 8.29
C ARG A 234 14.25 -19.43 9.08
N ILE A 235 12.97 -19.08 8.87
CA ILE A 235 11.83 -19.62 9.65
C ILE A 235 11.19 -20.88 9.05
N SER A 236 11.36 -21.15 7.75
CA SER A 236 10.65 -22.22 7.04
C SER A 236 11.54 -23.42 6.68
N ALA A 237 12.79 -23.19 6.23
CA ALA A 237 13.65 -24.25 5.67
C ALA A 237 14.83 -24.69 6.57
N GLY A 238 15.19 -23.90 7.59
CA GLY A 238 16.27 -24.23 8.55
C GLY A 238 15.86 -24.15 10.03
N ALA A 239 14.54 -24.06 10.30
CA ALA A 239 14.02 -23.95 11.65
C ALA A 239 14.20 -25.26 12.43
N ILE A 240 14.88 -25.20 13.57
CA ILE A 240 14.92 -26.31 14.53
C ILE A 240 13.51 -26.43 15.14
N THR A 241 12.92 -27.62 14.99
CA THR A 241 11.62 -27.94 15.59
C THR A 241 11.81 -28.83 16.80
N ARG A 242 10.94 -28.66 17.80
CA ARG A 242 10.83 -29.56 18.95
C ARG A 242 9.38 -29.89 19.18
N SER A 243 9.17 -31.05 19.80
CA SER A 243 7.85 -31.50 20.22
C SER A 243 7.70 -31.31 21.72
N ALA A 244 6.49 -31.00 22.16
CA ALA A 244 6.12 -30.92 23.56
C ALA A 244 4.76 -31.58 23.80
N GLU A 245 4.61 -32.21 24.95
CA GLU A 245 3.40 -32.92 25.33
C GLU A 245 3.05 -32.63 26.80
N GLY A 246 1.77 -32.43 27.08
CA GLY A 246 1.27 -32.21 28.44
C GLY A 246 -0.10 -31.53 28.46
N SER A 247 -0.81 -31.62 29.58
CA SER A 247 -2.07 -30.89 29.75
C SER A 247 -1.88 -29.38 29.93
N PHE A 248 -0.70 -28.99 30.42
CA PHE A 248 -0.18 -27.64 30.40
C PHE A 248 1.27 -27.73 29.93
N ILE A 249 1.57 -27.11 28.79
CA ILE A 249 2.89 -27.16 28.17
C ILE A 249 3.62 -25.85 28.42
N THR A 250 4.91 -25.94 28.74
CA THR A 250 5.82 -24.80 28.78
C THR A 250 6.94 -25.02 27.76
N LEU A 251 7.05 -24.09 26.82
CA LEU A 251 8.13 -24.02 25.84
C LEU A 251 9.12 -22.98 26.35
N GLU A 252 10.40 -23.30 26.50
CA GLU A 252 11.40 -22.40 27.12
C GLU A 252 12.26 -21.63 26.11
N ASP A 253 12.26 -22.08 24.85
CA ASP A 253 13.10 -21.57 23.77
C ASP A 253 12.30 -21.34 22.48
N ALA A 254 11.02 -21.00 22.59
CA ALA A 254 10.18 -20.81 21.42
C ALA A 254 10.52 -19.52 20.67
N ALA A 255 10.47 -19.59 19.34
CA ALA A 255 10.60 -18.43 18.46
C ALA A 255 9.33 -17.56 18.51
N ASP A 256 9.48 -16.25 18.37
CA ASP A 256 8.35 -15.33 18.44
C ASP A 256 7.44 -15.38 17.21
N GLY A 257 6.13 -15.39 17.43
CA GLY A 257 5.09 -15.27 16.41
C GLY A 257 4.98 -16.46 15.46
N MET A 258 5.51 -17.63 15.82
CA MET A 258 5.44 -18.84 15.01
C MET A 258 4.19 -19.65 15.38
N GLY A 259 3.38 -20.02 14.40
CA GLY A 259 2.29 -20.98 14.61
C GLY A 259 2.81 -22.37 14.98
N PHE A 260 1.96 -23.17 15.63
CA PHE A 260 2.27 -24.56 15.94
C PHE A 260 2.10 -25.43 14.69
N ARG A 261 3.12 -26.25 14.36
CA ARG A 261 3.16 -27.02 13.10
C ARG A 261 2.26 -28.25 13.15
N GLN A 262 2.33 -28.97 14.25
CA GLN A 262 1.39 -30.01 14.65
C GLN A 262 0.87 -29.56 16.00
N LEU A 263 -0.44 -29.42 16.17
CA LEU A 263 -1.05 -29.24 17.48
C LEU A 263 -2.25 -30.17 17.48
N GLU A 264 -2.22 -31.15 18.37
CA GLU A 264 -3.31 -32.09 18.56
C GLU A 264 -3.82 -31.98 19.98
N ILE A 265 -5.14 -31.96 20.10
CA ILE A 265 -5.82 -31.98 21.38
C ILE A 265 -6.76 -33.18 21.36
N PRO A 266 -6.39 -34.30 21.99
CA PRO A 266 -7.23 -35.47 22.05
C PRO A 266 -8.47 -35.17 22.90
N GLY A 267 -9.59 -35.77 22.53
CA GLY A 267 -10.70 -35.94 23.45
C GLY A 267 -10.32 -36.95 24.54
N GLU A 268 -11.16 -37.02 25.57
CA GLU A 268 -10.99 -37.98 26.66
C GLU A 268 -12.35 -38.55 27.06
N THR A 269 -12.37 -39.73 27.67
CA THR A 269 -13.57 -40.30 28.28
C THR A 269 -13.18 -40.90 29.60
N ARG A 270 -13.64 -40.28 30.70
CA ARG A 270 -13.47 -40.81 32.05
C ARG A 270 -14.81 -41.30 32.56
N GLN A 271 -14.86 -42.58 32.87
CA GLN A 271 -15.96 -43.17 33.61
C GLN A 271 -15.45 -43.49 35.01
N VAL A 272 -16.08 -42.90 36.02
CA VAL A 272 -15.83 -43.30 37.40
C VAL A 272 -16.43 -44.68 37.60
N THR A 273 -15.66 -45.61 38.14
CA THR A 273 -16.15 -46.94 38.55
C THR A 273 -16.00 -47.06 40.05
N THR A 274 -16.96 -47.70 40.70
CA THR A 274 -16.83 -48.09 42.11
C THR A 274 -16.65 -49.59 42.22
N THR A 275 -15.92 -50.00 43.25
CA THR A 275 -15.77 -51.39 43.64
C THR A 275 -16.92 -51.89 44.50
N GLY A 276 -17.70 -50.98 45.10
CA GLY A 276 -18.73 -51.31 46.09
C GLY A 276 -18.16 -51.48 47.49
N ALA A 277 -16.93 -51.05 47.74
CA ALA A 277 -16.26 -51.12 49.03
C ALA A 277 -16.82 -50.13 50.06
N GLN A 278 -17.46 -49.04 49.63
CA GLN A 278 -18.08 -48.08 50.53
C GLN A 278 -19.33 -48.70 51.19
N LEU A 279 -19.30 -48.83 52.51
CA LEU A 279 -20.34 -49.48 53.29
C LEU A 279 -21.42 -48.51 53.80
N ILE A 280 -21.20 -47.19 53.69
CA ILE A 280 -22.16 -46.18 54.18
C ILE A 280 -22.44 -45.10 53.15
N ASP A 281 -23.70 -44.68 53.06
CA ASP A 281 -24.07 -43.39 52.50
C ASP A 281 -23.95 -42.35 53.61
N PHE A 282 -22.85 -41.60 53.62
CA PHE A 282 -22.59 -40.62 54.68
C PHE A 282 -23.67 -39.54 54.72
N GLU A 283 -24.16 -39.06 53.58
CA GLU A 283 -25.22 -38.06 53.56
C GLU A 283 -26.53 -38.61 54.11
N GLN A 284 -26.88 -39.85 53.75
CA GLN A 284 -28.04 -40.52 54.35
C GLN A 284 -27.86 -40.72 55.85
N CYS A 285 -26.64 -40.99 56.33
CA CYS A 285 -26.35 -40.98 57.76
C CYS A 285 -26.62 -39.60 58.39
N LEU A 286 -26.19 -38.50 57.75
CA LEU A 286 -26.46 -37.13 58.22
C LEU A 286 -27.97 -36.85 58.30
N LYS A 287 -28.74 -37.26 57.28
CA LYS A 287 -30.21 -37.16 57.25
C LYS A 287 -30.86 -37.97 58.37
N ASN A 288 -30.41 -39.20 58.59
CA ASN A 288 -30.91 -40.07 59.66
C ASN A 288 -30.62 -39.49 61.05
N TRP A 289 -29.44 -38.88 61.23
CA TRP A 289 -29.08 -38.14 62.43
C TRP A 289 -29.78 -36.78 62.56
N LYS A 290 -30.55 -36.36 61.55
CA LYS A 290 -31.18 -35.02 61.50
C LYS A 290 -30.15 -33.91 61.72
N SER A 291 -28.95 -34.11 61.19
CA SER A 291 -27.86 -33.15 61.33
C SER A 291 -28.20 -31.87 60.55
N GLN A 292 -27.83 -30.71 61.08
CA GLN A 292 -27.84 -29.48 60.30
C GLN A 292 -26.56 -29.43 59.48
N TYR A 293 -26.65 -29.63 58.17
CA TYR A 293 -25.48 -29.63 57.31
C TYR A 293 -25.72 -28.88 56.00
N THR A 294 -24.62 -28.40 55.43
CA THR A 294 -24.53 -27.88 54.07
C THR A 294 -23.48 -28.69 53.33
N GLN A 295 -23.80 -29.18 52.14
CA GLN A 295 -22.79 -29.76 51.26
C GLN A 295 -22.06 -28.61 50.56
N VAL A 296 -20.76 -28.52 50.83
CA VAL A 296 -19.93 -27.37 50.44
C VAL A 296 -19.31 -27.59 49.06
N GLY A 297 -19.05 -28.84 48.72
CA GLY A 297 -18.63 -29.23 47.38
C GLY A 297 -18.40 -30.73 47.34
N GLY A 298 -19.02 -31.42 46.37
CA GLY A 298 -18.89 -32.86 46.14
C GLY A 298 -18.84 -33.70 47.43
N ARG A 299 -17.64 -34.05 47.87
CA ARG A 299 -17.35 -34.95 48.99
C ARG A 299 -17.25 -34.27 50.36
N VAL A 300 -17.51 -32.97 50.44
CA VAL A 300 -17.29 -32.13 51.63
C VAL A 300 -18.62 -31.67 52.24
N TYR A 301 -18.81 -31.99 53.52
CA TYR A 301 -19.98 -31.65 54.31
C TYR A 301 -19.59 -30.75 55.49
N LYS A 302 -20.21 -29.57 55.57
CA LYS A 302 -20.12 -28.69 56.73
C LYS A 302 -21.31 -28.94 57.64
N ILE A 303 -21.04 -29.39 58.86
CA ILE A 303 -22.05 -29.76 59.84
C ILE A 303 -22.03 -28.75 60.98
N THR A 304 -23.19 -28.16 61.28
CA THR A 304 -23.38 -27.19 62.36
C THR A 304 -23.98 -27.89 63.58
N ALA A 305 -23.29 -27.83 64.72
CA ALA A 305 -23.77 -28.35 65.99
C ALA A 305 -24.42 -27.24 66.83
N LEU A 306 -25.65 -27.46 67.30
CA LEU A 306 -26.41 -26.53 68.15
C LEU A 306 -26.07 -26.62 69.65
N GLY A 307 -25.18 -27.53 70.06
CA GLY A 307 -24.81 -27.80 71.45
C GLY A 307 -23.90 -29.02 71.58
N SER A 308 -23.56 -29.42 72.81
CA SER A 308 -22.83 -30.67 73.07
C SER A 308 -23.76 -31.88 72.99
N GLY A 309 -23.34 -32.96 72.34
CA GLY A 309 -24.18 -34.16 72.18
C GLY A 309 -23.59 -35.23 71.26
N TYR A 310 -24.13 -36.44 71.39
CA TYR A 310 -23.81 -37.57 70.52
C TYR A 310 -25.07 -38.03 69.78
N GLN A 311 -24.93 -38.38 68.50
CA GLN A 311 -26.05 -38.87 67.70
C GLN A 311 -26.39 -40.33 68.05
N ALA A 312 -27.58 -40.81 67.67
CA ALA A 312 -27.87 -42.25 67.80
C ALA A 312 -26.97 -43.05 66.82
N PRO A 313 -26.31 -44.15 67.23
CA PRO A 313 -25.50 -44.94 66.31
C PRO A 313 -26.32 -45.49 65.13
N ILE A 314 -25.75 -45.46 63.92
CA ILE A 314 -26.34 -46.08 62.72
C ILE A 314 -25.59 -47.38 62.44
N SER A 315 -26.34 -48.47 62.25
CA SER A 315 -25.76 -49.78 61.93
C SER A 315 -25.46 -49.88 60.44
N PHE A 316 -24.28 -50.40 60.10
CA PHE A 316 -23.89 -50.76 58.73
C PHE A 316 -23.74 -52.28 58.54
N SER A 317 -23.74 -53.05 59.63
CA SER A 317 -23.69 -54.51 59.64
C SER A 317 -24.53 -55.05 60.81
N THR A 318 -25.00 -56.29 60.71
CA THR A 318 -25.70 -57.00 61.80
C THR A 318 -24.75 -57.53 62.87
N GLU A 319 -23.49 -57.81 62.50
CA GLU A 319 -22.44 -58.35 63.37
C GLU A 319 -21.19 -57.48 63.30
N ASP A 320 -20.36 -57.53 64.34
CA ASP A 320 -19.09 -56.79 64.36
C ASP A 320 -18.12 -57.38 63.35
N THR A 321 -17.75 -56.56 62.38
CA THR A 321 -16.82 -56.93 61.32
C THR A 321 -15.62 -56.01 61.30
N LYS A 322 -14.51 -56.50 60.77
CA LYS A 322 -13.28 -55.71 60.68
C LYS A 322 -13.47 -54.65 59.60
N VAL A 323 -13.48 -53.38 60.00
CA VAL A 323 -13.66 -52.24 59.11
C VAL A 323 -12.61 -51.18 59.36
N THR A 324 -12.33 -50.40 58.33
CA THR A 324 -11.53 -49.18 58.40
C THR A 324 -12.42 -47.98 58.07
N LEU A 325 -12.46 -47.01 58.99
CA LEU A 325 -13.06 -45.69 58.78
C LEU A 325 -11.94 -44.71 58.45
N SER A 326 -12.11 -43.93 57.39
CA SER A 326 -11.16 -42.90 56.98
C SER A 326 -11.88 -41.65 56.48
N GLY A 327 -11.14 -40.54 56.47
CA GLY A 327 -11.64 -39.24 56.02
C GLY A 327 -10.95 -38.10 56.74
N ASN A 328 -11.17 -36.88 56.27
CA ASN A 328 -10.68 -35.68 56.91
C ASN A 328 -11.81 -35.03 57.71
N VAL A 329 -11.49 -34.61 58.94
CA VAL A 329 -12.38 -33.83 59.78
C VAL A 329 -11.66 -32.53 60.15
N ARG A 330 -12.35 -31.41 60.16
CA ARG A 330 -11.78 -30.12 60.56
C ARG A 330 -12.73 -29.38 61.47
N ASP A 331 -12.22 -28.87 62.59
CA ASP A 331 -12.96 -27.93 63.43
C ASP A 331 -12.94 -26.56 62.74
N ILE A 332 -14.11 -26.02 62.35
CA ILE A 332 -14.24 -24.65 61.80
C ILE A 332 -14.47 -23.67 62.96
N SER A 333 -15.42 -24.00 63.84
CA SER A 333 -15.72 -23.25 65.07
C SER A 333 -16.23 -24.21 66.14
N GLY A 334 -15.89 -23.96 67.40
CA GLY A 334 -16.03 -24.96 68.48
C GLY A 334 -14.97 -26.07 68.36
N SER A 335 -15.18 -27.19 69.06
CA SER A 335 -14.21 -28.30 69.09
C SER A 335 -14.85 -29.69 69.26
N GLY A 336 -14.08 -30.72 68.91
CA GLY A 336 -14.41 -32.12 69.20
C GLY A 336 -15.27 -32.81 68.15
N TYR A 337 -15.26 -32.32 66.91
CA TYR A 337 -15.93 -32.93 65.76
C TYR A 337 -15.24 -34.25 65.39
N ARG A 338 -16.01 -35.34 65.33
CA ARG A 338 -15.49 -36.68 65.06
C ARG A 338 -16.56 -37.67 64.60
N ILE A 339 -16.11 -38.76 63.99
CA ILE A 339 -16.92 -39.95 63.72
C ILE A 339 -16.32 -41.12 64.50
N ASP A 340 -17.14 -41.78 65.32
CA ASP A 340 -16.76 -42.95 66.11
C ASP A 340 -17.21 -44.24 65.39
N LEU A 341 -16.35 -45.27 65.41
CA LEU A 341 -16.70 -46.67 65.17
C LEU A 341 -17.21 -47.30 66.47
N ILE A 342 -18.33 -48.02 66.40
CA ILE A 342 -19.00 -48.60 67.56
C ILE A 342 -19.28 -50.09 67.32
N ASP A 343 -18.97 -50.91 68.32
CA ASP A 343 -19.26 -52.35 68.30
C ASP A 343 -20.75 -52.67 68.61
N SER A 344 -21.10 -53.95 68.52
CA SER A 344 -22.47 -54.43 68.72
C SER A 344 -22.96 -54.15 70.16
N ALA A 345 -22.04 -54.19 71.13
CA ALA A 345 -22.28 -53.89 72.55
C ALA A 345 -22.39 -52.39 72.87
N GLY A 346 -22.06 -51.50 71.93
CA GLY A 346 -22.15 -50.05 72.07
C GLY A 346 -20.86 -49.35 72.51
N ASN A 347 -19.72 -50.06 72.56
CA ASN A 347 -18.42 -49.48 72.89
C ASN A 347 -17.80 -48.78 71.69
N ILE A 348 -17.10 -47.67 71.92
CA ILE A 348 -16.31 -47.00 70.88
C ILE A 348 -15.01 -47.79 70.67
N VAL A 349 -14.83 -48.34 69.49
CA VAL A 349 -13.65 -49.14 69.10
C VAL A 349 -12.68 -48.41 68.17
N GLY A 350 -13.04 -47.21 67.71
CA GLY A 350 -12.19 -46.36 66.89
C GLY A 350 -12.83 -44.98 66.66
N ARG A 351 -12.05 -44.00 66.22
CA ARG A 351 -12.57 -42.69 65.77
C ARG A 351 -11.66 -42.00 64.77
N ILE A 352 -12.24 -41.17 63.91
CA ILE A 352 -11.53 -40.16 63.12
C ILE A 352 -11.92 -38.75 63.58
N ASN A 353 -10.97 -37.83 63.54
CA ASN A 353 -11.11 -36.42 63.94
C ASN A 353 -10.05 -35.57 63.21
N LYS A 354 -9.85 -34.32 63.63
CA LYS A 354 -8.84 -33.43 63.01
C LYS A 354 -7.41 -33.96 63.00
N ASP A 355 -7.05 -34.81 63.95
CA ASP A 355 -5.70 -35.34 64.14
C ASP A 355 -5.56 -36.78 63.62
N ILE A 356 -6.68 -37.52 63.55
CA ILE A 356 -6.73 -38.94 63.18
C ILE A 356 -7.58 -39.09 61.91
N LYS A 357 -6.92 -39.38 60.79
CA LYS A 357 -7.58 -39.49 59.47
C LYS A 357 -8.07 -40.90 59.11
N SER A 358 -7.63 -41.91 59.84
CA SER A 358 -8.02 -43.30 59.60
C SER A 358 -7.91 -44.13 60.89
N VAL A 359 -8.83 -45.08 61.05
CA VAL A 359 -8.87 -46.00 62.17
C VAL A 359 -9.50 -47.33 61.74
N THR A 360 -8.98 -48.44 62.28
CA THR A 360 -9.52 -49.78 62.06
C THR A 360 -10.08 -50.34 63.37
N GLY A 361 -11.23 -51.01 63.32
CA GLY A 361 -11.84 -51.66 64.47
C GLY A 361 -12.81 -52.79 64.08
N LEU A 362 -13.15 -53.64 65.04
CA LEU A 362 -14.26 -54.58 64.93
C LEU A 362 -15.54 -53.83 65.31
N ALA A 363 -16.33 -53.43 64.33
CA ALA A 363 -17.49 -52.57 64.52
C ALA A 363 -18.68 -53.02 63.64
N SER A 364 -19.87 -52.62 64.07
CA SER A 364 -21.13 -52.81 63.32
C SER A 364 -21.89 -51.50 63.15
N LYS A 365 -21.47 -50.43 63.83
CA LYS A 365 -22.16 -49.13 63.89
C LYS A 365 -21.19 -47.95 63.75
N ILE A 366 -21.70 -46.83 63.25
CA ILE A 366 -21.01 -45.53 63.25
C ILE A 366 -21.82 -44.48 64.01
N ARG A 367 -21.14 -43.45 64.51
CA ARG A 367 -21.78 -42.31 65.17
C ARG A 367 -21.04 -41.00 64.96
N LEU A 368 -21.78 -39.95 64.65
CA LEU A 368 -21.28 -38.58 64.64
C LEU A 368 -21.34 -37.95 66.04
N ASN A 369 -20.27 -37.27 66.46
CA ASN A 369 -20.18 -36.63 67.78
C ASN A 369 -19.51 -35.26 67.70
N PHE A 370 -19.88 -34.37 68.64
CA PHE A 370 -19.30 -33.05 68.82
C PHE A 370 -19.22 -32.72 70.32
N ALA A 371 -18.16 -32.04 70.77
CA ALA A 371 -18.00 -31.65 72.17
C ALA A 371 -18.60 -30.27 72.48
N GLU A 372 -18.58 -29.36 71.51
CA GLU A 372 -19.06 -27.97 71.65
C GLU A 372 -19.94 -27.56 70.46
N SER A 373 -20.79 -26.55 70.66
CA SER A 373 -21.52 -25.90 69.57
C SER A 373 -20.58 -25.22 68.58
N GLY A 374 -20.92 -25.21 67.30
CA GLY A 374 -20.13 -24.54 66.25
C GLY A 374 -20.31 -25.23 64.90
N ALA A 375 -19.24 -25.28 64.09
CA ALA A 375 -19.24 -26.01 62.83
C ALA A 375 -17.98 -26.87 62.66
N GLY A 376 -18.15 -28.03 62.04
CA GLY A 376 -17.06 -28.89 61.60
C GLY A 376 -17.24 -29.31 60.14
N GLU A 377 -16.12 -29.50 59.45
CA GLU A 377 -16.07 -29.98 58.09
C GLU A 377 -15.67 -31.45 58.06
N TYR A 378 -16.31 -32.22 57.19
CA TYR A 378 -16.08 -33.64 56.99
C TYR A 378 -15.91 -33.89 55.50
N SER A 379 -14.78 -34.44 55.08
CA SER A 379 -14.51 -34.72 53.67
C SER A 379 -13.92 -36.10 53.44
N ASP A 380 -14.25 -36.69 52.29
CA ASP A 380 -13.78 -38.01 51.85
C ASP A 380 -14.06 -39.10 52.90
N ILE A 381 -15.22 -39.05 53.56
CA ILE A 381 -15.60 -40.04 54.57
C ILE A 381 -15.84 -41.40 53.89
N MET A 382 -15.00 -42.38 54.22
CA MET A 382 -15.00 -43.73 53.67
C MET A 382 -15.03 -44.77 54.80
N LEU A 383 -15.99 -45.70 54.74
CA LEU A 383 -16.00 -46.90 55.56
C LEU A 383 -15.90 -48.12 54.64
N ASN A 384 -14.82 -48.89 54.79
CA ASN A 384 -14.62 -50.12 54.02
C ASN A 384 -14.33 -51.32 54.92
N ALA A 385 -14.61 -52.53 54.41
CA ALA A 385 -14.21 -53.77 55.07
C ALA A 385 -12.68 -53.95 55.04
N GLY A 386 -12.13 -54.62 56.05
CA GLY A 386 -10.70 -54.91 56.17
C GLY A 386 -9.98 -53.99 57.16
N ASP A 387 -8.66 -53.93 57.03
CA ASP A 387 -7.77 -53.16 57.92
C ASP A 387 -6.94 -52.08 57.22
N THR A 388 -7.19 -51.89 55.93
CA THR A 388 -6.52 -50.89 55.10
C THR A 388 -7.55 -49.88 54.63
N ALA A 389 -7.26 -48.59 54.82
CA ALA A 389 -8.09 -47.53 54.27
C ALA A 389 -8.00 -47.56 52.74
N LEU A 390 -9.15 -47.70 52.09
CA LEU A 390 -9.22 -47.63 50.63
C LEU A 390 -9.47 -46.18 50.17
N PRO A 391 -9.11 -45.83 48.92
CA PRO A 391 -9.51 -44.56 48.33
C PRO A 391 -11.02 -44.37 48.43
N TRP A 392 -11.45 -43.13 48.68
CA TRP A 392 -12.88 -42.82 48.74
C TRP A 392 -13.57 -43.14 47.41
N GLU A 393 -14.72 -43.81 47.50
CA GLU A 393 -15.67 -43.98 46.40
C GLU A 393 -17.10 -43.66 46.89
N PRO A 394 -18.01 -43.21 46.01
CA PRO A 394 -19.38 -42.96 46.38
C PRO A 394 -20.09 -44.24 46.82
N TYR A 395 -21.04 -44.11 47.76
CA TYR A 395 -21.86 -45.23 48.17
C TYR A 395 -22.76 -45.69 47.03
N THR A 396 -22.58 -46.94 46.63
CA THR A 396 -23.27 -47.58 45.51
C THR A 396 -23.93 -48.87 45.98
N GLY A 397 -24.59 -48.80 47.15
CA GLY A 397 -25.28 -49.95 47.74
C GLY A 397 -24.35 -51.09 48.18
N ALA A 398 -23.07 -50.78 48.42
CA ALA A 398 -21.99 -51.76 48.57
C ALA A 398 -21.85 -52.72 47.37
N ALA A 399 -22.17 -52.24 46.16
CA ALA A 399 -22.04 -52.96 44.90
C ALA A 399 -21.16 -52.19 43.90
N PRO A 400 -20.48 -52.88 42.96
CA PRO A 400 -19.72 -52.21 41.91
C PRO A 400 -20.62 -51.32 41.03
N SER A 401 -20.04 -50.26 40.45
CA SER A 401 -20.70 -49.42 39.46
C SER A 401 -19.75 -49.05 38.31
N PRO A 402 -20.25 -48.72 37.10
CA PRO A 402 -21.65 -48.48 36.73
C PRO A 402 -22.52 -49.73 36.84
N SER A 403 -23.75 -49.56 37.30
CA SER A 403 -24.81 -50.57 37.25
C SER A 403 -26.16 -49.88 36.99
N PRO A 404 -27.21 -50.62 36.64
CA PRO A 404 -28.50 -49.99 36.40
C PRO A 404 -29.09 -49.29 37.63
N GLU A 405 -28.80 -49.80 38.82
CA GLU A 405 -29.20 -49.21 40.10
C GLU A 405 -28.29 -48.04 40.51
N HIS A 406 -27.03 -48.05 40.07
CA HIS A 406 -26.02 -47.05 40.39
C HIS A 406 -25.31 -46.56 39.12
N PRO A 407 -25.96 -45.73 38.29
CA PRO A 407 -25.35 -45.22 37.09
C PRO A 407 -24.19 -44.27 37.41
N GLN A 408 -23.14 -44.32 36.58
CA GLN A 408 -21.99 -43.43 36.65
C GLN A 408 -21.93 -42.55 35.43
N GLU A 409 -21.80 -41.25 35.67
CA GLU A 409 -21.63 -40.27 34.59
C GLU A 409 -20.35 -40.57 33.80
N MET A 410 -20.43 -40.48 32.48
CA MET A 410 -19.26 -40.47 31.61
C MET A 410 -18.86 -39.01 31.38
N LYS A 411 -17.67 -38.64 31.85
CA LYS A 411 -17.09 -37.32 31.61
C LYS A 411 -16.32 -37.35 30.30
N ASN A 412 -16.50 -36.30 29.51
CA ASN A 412 -15.88 -36.12 28.21
C ASN A 412 -15.24 -34.74 28.11
N VAL A 413 -14.28 -34.60 27.20
CA VAL A 413 -13.71 -33.28 26.88
C VAL A 413 -14.77 -32.44 26.16
N GLY A 414 -14.73 -31.15 26.40
CA GLY A 414 -15.71 -30.18 25.93
C GLY A 414 -16.73 -29.89 27.02
N LYS A 415 -16.82 -28.62 27.41
CA LYS A 415 -17.82 -28.16 28.37
C LYS A 415 -19.09 -27.76 27.64
N LEU A 416 -20.24 -28.28 28.06
CA LEU A 416 -21.52 -27.84 27.51
C LEU A 416 -21.76 -26.37 27.86
N ASN A 417 -21.90 -25.53 26.83
CA ASN A 417 -22.46 -24.20 26.96
C ASN A 417 -23.98 -24.31 26.86
N GLU A 418 -24.68 -24.19 27.99
CA GLU A 418 -26.14 -24.32 28.07
C GLU A 418 -26.89 -23.30 27.21
N GLN A 419 -26.28 -22.15 26.87
CA GLN A 419 -26.90 -21.10 26.05
C GLN A 419 -26.85 -21.44 24.56
N THR A 420 -25.73 -21.99 24.09
CA THR A 420 -25.53 -22.33 22.67
C THR A 420 -25.89 -23.78 22.35
N GLY A 421 -25.95 -24.65 23.37
CA GLY A 421 -26.13 -26.09 23.23
C GLY A 421 -24.91 -26.81 22.63
N LYS A 422 -23.75 -26.14 22.55
CA LYS A 422 -22.50 -26.69 21.99
C LYS A 422 -21.52 -27.02 23.10
N TYR A 423 -20.63 -27.95 22.82
CA TYR A 423 -19.50 -28.29 23.69
C TYR A 423 -18.31 -27.42 23.31
N GLU A 424 -17.77 -26.68 24.26
CA GLU A 424 -16.68 -25.73 24.05
C GLU A 424 -15.36 -26.27 24.62
N VAL A 425 -14.30 -26.16 23.84
CA VAL A 425 -12.92 -26.36 24.29
C VAL A 425 -12.19 -25.04 24.10
N THR A 426 -11.67 -24.46 25.18
CA THR A 426 -10.88 -23.23 25.08
C THR A 426 -9.41 -23.55 25.20
N ILE A 427 -8.63 -23.03 24.25
CA ILE A 427 -7.19 -23.22 24.15
C ILE A 427 -6.53 -21.86 24.27
N THR A 428 -5.61 -21.74 25.20
CA THR A 428 -4.86 -20.49 25.40
C THR A 428 -3.40 -20.75 25.15
N SER A 429 -2.77 -19.90 24.33
CA SER A 429 -1.32 -19.79 24.24
C SER A 429 -0.91 -18.39 24.68
N CYS A 430 -0.01 -18.25 25.65
CA CYS A 430 0.49 -16.95 26.09
C CYS A 430 1.98 -16.98 26.41
N SER A 431 2.55 -15.79 26.57
CA SER A 431 3.92 -15.60 27.03
C SER A 431 4.05 -15.95 28.53
N ARG A 432 5.20 -15.64 29.14
CA ARG A 432 5.52 -16.02 30.52
C ARG A 432 4.55 -15.47 31.56
N ASN A 433 4.04 -14.24 31.35
CA ASN A 433 3.06 -13.65 32.24
C ASN A 433 1.67 -14.19 31.88
N LEU A 434 1.02 -14.84 32.84
CA LEU A 434 -0.29 -15.46 32.65
C LEU A 434 -1.45 -14.47 32.87
N LEU A 435 -1.18 -13.31 33.46
CA LEU A 435 -2.21 -12.33 33.79
C LEU A 435 -2.45 -11.35 32.64
N ASP A 436 -3.55 -11.55 31.92
CA ASP A 436 -4.02 -10.57 30.94
C ASP A 436 -4.59 -9.33 31.62
N MET A 437 -3.88 -8.21 31.53
CA MET A 437 -4.31 -6.90 32.05
C MET A 437 -5.11 -6.10 31.02
N SER A 438 -5.50 -6.69 29.89
CA SER A 438 -6.36 -6.06 28.90
C SER A 438 -7.70 -5.66 29.51
N GLY A 439 -8.08 -4.39 29.31
CA GLY A 439 -9.31 -3.84 29.89
C GLY A 439 -9.22 -3.52 31.39
N ALA A 440 -8.06 -3.70 32.04
CA ALA A 440 -7.85 -3.31 33.42
C ALA A 440 -7.98 -1.79 33.61
N LYS A 441 -8.52 -1.39 34.77
CA LYS A 441 -8.80 0.02 35.09
C LYS A 441 -8.08 0.46 36.36
N GLY A 442 -7.62 1.70 36.34
CA GLY A 442 -7.12 2.39 37.53
C GLY A 442 -8.26 2.82 38.45
N GLY A 443 -7.91 3.39 39.59
CA GLY A 443 -8.89 3.90 40.55
C GLY A 443 -8.24 4.58 41.75
N THR A 444 -9.07 5.15 42.62
CA THR A 444 -8.64 5.83 43.83
C THR A 444 -9.31 5.20 45.05
N SER A 445 -8.50 4.83 46.06
CA SER A 445 -8.97 4.27 47.32
C SER A 445 -7.98 4.58 48.44
N SER A 446 -8.48 4.94 49.62
CA SER A 446 -7.69 5.08 50.85
C SER A 446 -6.43 5.95 50.70
N GLY A 447 -6.56 7.07 49.96
CA GLY A 447 -5.48 8.03 49.73
C GLY A 447 -4.50 7.66 48.61
N ILE A 448 -4.65 6.48 47.99
CA ILE A 448 -3.86 6.04 46.83
C ILE A 448 -4.70 6.18 45.55
N SER A 449 -4.11 6.69 44.49
CA SER A 449 -4.67 6.70 43.13
C SER A 449 -3.75 5.94 42.19
N SER A 450 -4.30 5.04 41.38
CA SER A 450 -3.56 4.21 40.42
C SER A 450 -4.07 4.39 39.00
N ILE A 451 -3.17 4.38 38.03
CA ILE A 451 -3.46 4.40 36.59
C ILE A 451 -2.83 3.15 35.99
N VAL A 452 -3.60 2.39 35.20
CA VAL A 452 -3.08 1.26 34.43
C VAL A 452 -2.61 1.77 33.07
N ASN A 453 -1.37 1.48 32.71
CA ASN A 453 -0.78 1.83 31.42
C ASN A 453 -1.14 0.78 30.35
N PRO A 454 -1.02 1.10 29.04
CA PRO A 454 -1.36 0.18 27.96
C PRO A 454 -0.59 -1.15 27.97
N ASP A 455 0.61 -1.18 28.55
CA ASP A 455 1.45 -2.39 28.68
C ASP A 455 1.09 -3.25 29.90
N GLY A 456 0.07 -2.86 30.68
CA GLY A 456 -0.38 -3.54 31.89
C GLY A 456 0.33 -3.12 33.17
N THR A 457 1.34 -2.24 33.11
CA THR A 457 1.97 -1.69 34.32
C THR A 457 1.04 -0.73 35.05
N VAL A 458 1.22 -0.58 36.37
CA VAL A 458 0.36 0.29 37.18
C VAL A 458 1.18 1.38 37.85
N ARG A 459 0.83 2.64 37.59
CA ARG A 459 1.44 3.80 38.26
C ARG A 459 0.56 4.30 39.38
N SER A 460 1.08 4.32 40.60
CA SER A 460 0.35 4.74 41.80
C SER A 460 0.97 5.95 42.47
N ASN A 461 0.11 6.83 42.98
CA ASN A 461 0.45 8.07 43.69
C ASN A 461 -0.43 8.25 44.94
N GLY A 462 0.10 8.98 45.94
CA GLY A 462 -0.65 9.41 47.12
C GLY A 462 -0.14 8.80 48.42
N THR A 463 -0.77 9.16 49.54
CA THR A 463 -0.38 8.68 50.88
C THR A 463 -1.48 7.81 51.46
N PHE A 464 -1.11 6.60 51.87
CA PHE A 464 -2.05 5.61 52.35
C PHE A 464 -2.58 5.96 53.75
N SER A 465 -3.91 6.07 53.89
CA SER A 465 -4.59 6.69 55.04
C SER A 465 -5.23 5.74 56.06
N ASP A 466 -4.63 4.57 56.29
CA ASP A 466 -5.02 3.57 57.31
C ASP A 466 -6.34 2.81 57.08
N LYS A 467 -6.77 2.64 55.83
CA LYS A 467 -7.95 1.84 55.45
C LYS A 467 -7.61 0.92 54.28
N THR A 468 -8.22 -0.25 54.10
CA THR A 468 -7.94 -1.15 52.97
C THR A 468 -7.89 -0.46 51.60
N ILE A 469 -6.87 -0.75 50.77
CA ILE A 469 -6.83 -0.30 49.36
C ILE A 469 -7.75 -1.21 48.55
N ASN A 470 -8.86 -0.65 48.07
CA ASN A 470 -9.84 -1.36 47.24
C ASN A 470 -9.80 -0.86 45.79
N ILE A 471 -8.61 -0.84 45.18
CA ILE A 471 -8.42 -0.50 43.77
C ILE A 471 -8.38 -1.81 42.97
N TRP A 472 -9.50 -2.14 42.34
CA TRP A 472 -9.63 -3.32 41.47
C TRP A 472 -9.12 -2.97 40.07
N PHE A 473 -8.14 -3.72 39.58
CA PHE A 473 -7.67 -3.61 38.20
C PHE A 473 -8.60 -4.37 37.27
N LEU A 474 -8.93 -5.61 37.65
CA LEU A 474 -9.86 -6.49 36.94
C LEU A 474 -10.88 -7.07 37.93
N GLY A 475 -12.09 -7.30 37.43
CA GLY A 475 -13.15 -7.95 38.21
C GLY A 475 -13.54 -7.18 39.48
N ASN A 476 -13.89 -7.92 40.52
CA ASN A 476 -14.28 -7.40 41.84
C ASN A 476 -14.08 -8.47 42.92
N TYR A 477 -14.68 -8.27 44.09
CA TYR A 477 -14.71 -9.26 45.16
C TYR A 477 -15.12 -10.66 44.66
N ALA A 478 -14.67 -11.68 45.39
CA ALA A 478 -15.01 -13.07 45.15
C ALA A 478 -16.52 -13.25 44.92
N LYS A 479 -16.88 -13.84 43.78
CA LYS A 479 -18.24 -14.21 43.39
C LYS A 479 -18.22 -15.66 42.88
N PRO A 480 -19.37 -16.34 42.84
CA PRO A 480 -19.49 -17.59 42.11
C PRO A 480 -18.93 -17.42 40.69
N PRO A 481 -17.94 -18.24 40.28
CA PRO A 481 -17.29 -18.07 39.00
C PRO A 481 -18.23 -18.44 37.85
N THR A 482 -18.22 -17.60 36.82
CA THR A 482 -18.88 -17.80 35.53
C THR A 482 -17.83 -17.65 34.42
N SER A 483 -18.16 -18.09 33.20
CA SER A 483 -17.31 -17.85 32.04
C SER A 483 -17.06 -16.35 31.78
N SER A 484 -17.97 -15.48 32.21
CA SER A 484 -17.91 -14.03 31.99
C SER A 484 -17.18 -13.24 33.08
N ASN A 485 -16.93 -13.81 34.26
CA ASN A 485 -16.29 -13.11 35.38
C ASN A 485 -14.95 -13.75 35.81
N THR A 486 -14.60 -14.91 35.27
CA THR A 486 -13.32 -15.57 35.54
C THR A 486 -12.24 -14.87 34.72
N ILE A 487 -11.23 -14.31 35.38
CA ILE A 487 -10.12 -13.61 34.74
C ILE A 487 -8.95 -14.54 34.39
N ILE A 488 -8.72 -15.57 35.20
CA ILE A 488 -7.74 -16.63 34.97
C ILE A 488 -8.15 -17.88 35.77
N THR A 489 -7.89 -19.07 35.23
CA THR A 489 -7.95 -20.32 35.99
C THR A 489 -6.53 -20.75 36.36
N LEU A 490 -6.24 -20.87 37.66
CA LEU A 490 -5.02 -21.51 38.15
C LEU A 490 -5.25 -23.02 38.22
N LEU A 491 -4.46 -23.80 37.49
CA LEU A 491 -4.70 -25.23 37.33
C LEU A 491 -4.36 -26.05 38.60
N PRO A 492 -5.10 -27.13 38.88
CA PRO A 492 -4.82 -28.10 39.93
C PRO A 492 -3.37 -28.58 39.96
N GLY A 493 -2.77 -28.68 41.14
CA GLY A 493 -1.43 -29.23 41.34
C GLY A 493 -0.28 -28.30 40.92
N MET A 494 -0.58 -27.16 40.29
CA MET A 494 0.42 -26.23 39.79
C MET A 494 0.81 -25.20 40.86
N THR A 495 2.08 -24.79 40.84
CA THR A 495 2.60 -23.70 41.67
C THR A 495 2.72 -22.43 40.84
N TYR A 496 2.28 -21.30 41.41
CA TYR A 496 2.31 -19.98 40.81
C TYR A 496 3.03 -18.98 41.71
N PHE A 497 3.70 -18.01 41.11
CA PHE A 497 4.28 -16.86 41.77
C PHE A 497 3.49 -15.61 41.35
N VAL A 498 2.82 -14.98 42.32
CA VAL A 498 1.99 -13.78 42.13
C VAL A 498 2.70 -12.59 42.77
N ASN A 499 2.95 -11.51 42.01
CA ASN A 499 3.59 -10.33 42.57
C ASN A 499 3.08 -9.03 41.95
N ASP A 500 3.18 -7.94 42.73
CA ASP A 500 2.67 -6.60 42.38
C ASP A 500 1.16 -6.57 42.05
N VAL A 501 0.43 -7.62 42.43
CA VAL A 501 -1.01 -7.78 42.31
C VAL A 501 -1.50 -8.78 43.36
N VAL A 502 -2.76 -8.66 43.76
CA VAL A 502 -3.45 -9.64 44.60
C VAL A 502 -4.61 -10.24 43.81
N LEU A 503 -4.61 -11.56 43.66
CA LEU A 503 -5.71 -12.28 43.02
C LEU A 503 -6.78 -12.62 44.06
N TYR A 504 -8.04 -12.61 43.65
CA TYR A 504 -9.20 -12.92 44.50
C TYR A 504 -10.07 -14.00 43.88
N PHE A 505 -10.50 -14.95 44.71
CA PHE A 505 -11.38 -16.05 44.30
C PHE A 505 -12.32 -16.46 45.43
N LEU A 506 -13.35 -17.23 45.10
CA LEU A 506 -14.28 -17.81 46.08
C LEU A 506 -13.80 -19.23 46.40
N ASP A 507 -13.54 -19.52 47.67
CA ASP A 507 -13.26 -20.88 48.15
C ASP A 507 -14.55 -21.74 48.08
N ASN A 508 -14.40 -23.05 48.19
CA ASN A 508 -15.50 -24.00 48.12
C ASN A 508 -16.56 -23.71 49.19
N ASP A 509 -16.17 -23.21 50.37
CA ASP A 509 -17.07 -22.83 51.47
C ASP A 509 -17.81 -21.49 51.27
N GLY A 510 -17.62 -20.86 50.12
CA GLY A 510 -18.19 -19.56 49.80
C GLY A 510 -17.45 -18.40 50.45
N THR A 511 -16.29 -18.63 51.09
CA THR A 511 -15.46 -17.55 51.62
C THR A 511 -14.58 -16.93 50.54
N GLY A 512 -14.40 -15.62 50.58
CA GLY A 512 -13.49 -14.94 49.66
C GLY A 512 -12.03 -15.10 50.11
N GLN A 513 -11.18 -15.62 49.23
CA GLN A 513 -9.76 -15.83 49.45
C GLN A 513 -8.92 -14.94 48.53
N ALA A 514 -7.67 -14.72 48.93
CA ALA A 514 -6.73 -13.88 48.21
C ALA A 514 -5.36 -14.58 48.04
N ILE A 515 -4.71 -14.36 46.90
CA ILE A 515 -3.39 -14.92 46.58
C ILE A 515 -2.40 -13.79 46.31
N GLU A 516 -1.28 -13.82 47.03
CA GLU A 516 -0.10 -12.97 46.84
C GLU A 516 1.14 -13.82 47.18
N GLY A 517 2.20 -13.71 46.39
CA GLY A 517 3.41 -14.54 46.52
C GLY A 517 3.28 -15.94 45.94
N LYS A 518 4.03 -16.89 46.50
CA LYS A 518 4.02 -18.30 46.10
C LYS A 518 2.73 -18.97 46.55
N TYR A 519 2.02 -19.62 45.62
CA TYR A 519 0.82 -20.40 45.91
C TYR A 519 0.80 -21.70 45.11
N THR A 520 0.44 -22.81 45.76
CA THR A 520 0.27 -24.11 45.10
C THR A 520 -1.19 -24.51 45.18
N VAL A 521 -1.81 -24.80 44.04
CA VAL A 521 -3.20 -25.22 43.97
C VAL A 521 -3.29 -26.67 44.44
N ASP A 522 -3.91 -26.90 45.59
CA ASP A 522 -4.16 -28.27 46.06
C ASP A 522 -5.23 -28.93 45.17
N ALA A 523 -4.80 -29.92 44.37
CA ALA A 523 -5.68 -30.62 43.44
C ALA A 523 -6.81 -31.41 44.12
N ASN A 524 -6.68 -31.75 45.39
CA ASN A 524 -7.74 -32.43 46.15
C ASN A 524 -8.84 -31.45 46.58
N VAL A 525 -8.46 -30.19 46.86
CA VAL A 525 -9.39 -29.13 47.26
C VAL A 525 -10.01 -28.48 46.01
N TYR A 526 -9.21 -28.25 44.97
CA TYR A 526 -9.62 -27.58 43.74
C TYR A 526 -9.34 -28.48 42.52
N PRO A 527 -10.14 -29.55 42.31
CA PRO A 527 -9.94 -30.50 41.22
C PRO A 527 -10.13 -29.87 39.82
N ASP A 528 -10.90 -28.78 39.73
CA ASP A 528 -11.12 -28.02 38.48
C ASP A 528 -10.26 -26.73 38.43
N GLY A 529 -9.35 -26.56 39.39
CA GLY A 529 -8.51 -25.39 39.57
C GLY A 529 -9.21 -24.23 40.29
N ILE A 530 -8.46 -23.17 40.55
CA ILE A 530 -8.98 -21.94 41.17
C ILE A 530 -9.42 -20.98 40.07
N LYS A 531 -10.71 -20.67 40.05
CA LYS A 531 -11.30 -19.65 39.17
C LYS A 531 -11.14 -18.28 39.83
N VAL A 532 -10.16 -17.51 39.38
CA VAL A 532 -9.91 -16.15 39.89
C VAL A 532 -10.93 -15.20 39.27
N THR A 533 -11.62 -14.42 40.10
CA THR A 533 -12.68 -13.48 39.66
C THR A 533 -12.29 -12.01 39.81
N GLY A 534 -11.11 -11.72 40.37
CA GLY A 534 -10.62 -10.36 40.49
C GLY A 534 -9.12 -10.26 40.70
N ALA A 535 -8.55 -9.15 40.26
CA ALA A 535 -7.16 -8.77 40.49
C ALA A 535 -7.13 -7.32 40.97
N ARG A 536 -6.43 -7.06 42.08
CA ARG A 536 -6.39 -5.73 42.71
C ARG A 536 -5.01 -5.32 43.15
N HIS A 537 -4.90 -4.05 43.52
CA HIS A 537 -3.67 -3.47 44.07
C HIS A 537 -3.21 -4.19 45.35
N VAL A 538 -1.89 -4.34 45.50
CA VAL A 538 -1.23 -4.89 46.69
C VAL A 538 -1.49 -4.07 47.95
N SER A 539 -1.38 -4.70 49.11
CA SER A 539 -1.49 -3.97 50.37
C SER A 539 -0.26 -3.08 50.57
N VAL A 540 -0.47 -1.88 51.07
CA VAL A 540 0.62 -0.94 51.40
C VAL A 540 0.56 -0.63 52.89
N LYS A 541 1.71 -0.47 53.54
CA LYS A 541 1.77 -0.14 54.98
C LYS A 541 1.18 1.25 55.24
N THR A 542 0.35 1.40 56.29
CA THR A 542 -0.23 2.68 56.73
C THR A 542 0.83 3.79 56.81
N GLY A 543 0.52 4.96 56.25
CA GLY A 543 1.40 6.12 56.21
C GLY A 543 2.44 6.13 55.07
N THR A 544 2.50 5.08 54.24
CA THR A 544 3.39 5.07 53.07
C THR A 544 2.93 6.06 52.01
N THR A 545 3.85 6.89 51.52
CA THR A 545 3.63 7.77 50.37
C THR A 545 4.22 7.15 49.11
N LEU A 546 3.39 7.00 48.08
CA LEU A 546 3.79 6.57 46.75
C LEU A 546 3.93 7.80 45.85
N THR A 547 5.08 7.93 45.19
CA THR A 547 5.35 8.99 44.21
C THR A 547 5.78 8.34 42.90
N ASN A 548 4.88 8.34 41.91
CA ASN A 548 5.05 7.65 40.63
C ASN A 548 5.57 6.22 40.78
N LYS A 549 5.13 5.50 41.82
CA LYS A 549 5.53 4.11 42.04
C LYS A 549 4.94 3.26 40.92
N ILE A 550 5.80 2.56 40.19
CA ILE A 550 5.38 1.59 39.19
C ILE A 550 5.33 0.20 39.84
N TYR A 551 4.21 -0.47 39.62
CA TYR A 551 3.97 -1.87 39.91
C TYR A 551 3.90 -2.65 38.59
N TYR A 552 4.36 -3.89 38.64
CA TYR A 552 4.46 -4.78 37.49
C TYR A 552 3.61 -6.04 37.73
N PRO A 553 2.27 -5.94 37.68
CA PRO A 553 1.37 -7.08 37.92
C PRO A 553 1.78 -8.30 37.10
N ARG A 554 2.05 -9.42 37.80
CA ARG A 554 2.40 -10.68 37.15
C ARG A 554 1.89 -11.88 37.91
N VAL A 555 1.52 -12.89 37.13
CA VAL A 555 1.26 -14.26 37.57
C VAL A 555 2.16 -15.14 36.72
N LEU A 556 3.11 -15.81 37.36
CA LEU A 556 4.11 -16.63 36.69
C LEU A 556 3.93 -18.08 37.12
N LEU A 557 4.17 -19.03 36.22
CA LEU A 557 4.25 -20.44 36.60
C LEU A 557 5.57 -20.72 37.32
N GLY A 558 5.50 -21.49 38.40
CA GLY A 558 6.63 -21.84 39.25
C GLY A 558 6.65 -21.09 40.58
N ASP A 559 7.70 -21.28 41.36
CA ASP A 559 7.79 -20.78 42.73
C ASP A 559 8.72 -19.56 42.90
N LYS A 560 9.20 -19.00 41.79
CA LYS A 560 10.16 -17.89 41.76
C LYS A 560 9.68 -16.78 40.82
N ASP A 561 10.13 -15.58 41.13
CA ASP A 561 10.00 -14.43 40.24
C ASP A 561 11.03 -14.51 39.11
N THR A 562 10.58 -14.87 37.91
CA THR A 562 11.41 -14.91 36.69
C THR A 562 11.39 -13.58 35.92
N GLY A 563 10.95 -12.50 36.57
CA GLY A 563 10.85 -11.17 35.98
C GLY A 563 9.51 -10.90 35.31
N TRP A 564 9.24 -9.62 35.08
CA TRP A 564 8.02 -9.14 34.45
C TRP A 564 8.18 -8.97 32.94
N GLU A 565 7.14 -9.32 32.21
CA GLU A 565 6.89 -8.94 30.82
C GLU A 565 5.40 -8.61 30.64
N PRO A 566 5.04 -7.78 29.65
CA PRO A 566 3.64 -7.58 29.27
C PRO A 566 3.00 -8.91 28.87
N TYR A 567 1.73 -9.10 29.22
CA TYR A 567 0.96 -10.23 28.70
C TYR A 567 0.88 -10.16 27.17
N ARG A 568 1.24 -11.26 26.51
CA ARG A 568 0.98 -11.50 25.09
C ARG A 568 0.36 -12.88 24.99
N GLY A 569 -0.85 -12.97 24.47
CA GLY A 569 -1.55 -14.25 24.38
C GLY A 569 -2.69 -14.21 23.40
N HIS A 570 -3.12 -15.40 23.00
CA HIS A 570 -4.34 -15.60 22.23
C HIS A 570 -5.10 -16.79 22.82
N THR A 571 -6.43 -16.68 22.81
CA THR A 571 -7.34 -17.69 23.30
C THR A 571 -8.31 -18.05 22.18
N ALA A 572 -8.37 -19.32 21.81
CA ALA A 572 -9.28 -19.86 20.83
C ALA A 572 -10.30 -20.73 21.53
N THR A 573 -11.58 -20.35 21.46
CA THR A 573 -12.70 -21.21 21.88
C THR A 573 -13.29 -21.86 20.63
N ILE A 574 -13.28 -23.18 20.61
CA ILE A 574 -13.81 -23.98 19.51
C ILE A 574 -15.00 -24.81 19.98
N THR A 575 -15.94 -25.06 19.08
CA THR A 575 -17.20 -25.73 19.39
C THR A 575 -17.28 -27.12 18.76
N ALA A 576 -17.98 -28.02 19.44
CA ALA A 576 -18.36 -29.34 18.97
C ALA A 576 -19.86 -29.59 19.21
N ASP A 577 -20.48 -30.38 18.34
CA ASP A 577 -21.91 -30.71 18.41
C ASP A 577 -22.25 -31.78 19.45
N ARG A 578 -21.22 -32.43 19.98
CA ARG A 578 -21.32 -33.51 20.96
C ARG A 578 -20.10 -33.49 21.88
N PRO A 579 -20.17 -34.14 23.05
CA PRO A 579 -18.99 -34.35 23.87
C PRO A 579 -17.91 -35.10 23.10
N LEU A 580 -16.65 -34.79 23.40
CA LEU A 580 -15.48 -35.35 22.73
C LEU A 580 -15.01 -36.59 23.50
N THR A 581 -15.04 -37.72 22.82
CA THR A 581 -14.62 -39.03 23.33
C THR A 581 -13.10 -39.19 23.23
N LYS A 582 -12.55 -40.19 23.93
CA LYS A 582 -11.12 -40.54 23.89
C LYS A 582 -10.57 -40.90 22.50
N TRP A 583 -11.45 -41.12 21.52
CA TRP A 583 -11.07 -41.42 20.14
C TRP A 583 -11.16 -40.21 19.21
N ASP A 584 -11.73 -39.10 19.70
CA ASP A 584 -11.80 -37.86 18.95
C ASP A 584 -10.52 -37.05 19.16
N LYS A 585 -10.20 -36.16 18.22
CA LYS A 585 -9.15 -35.16 18.42
C LYS A 585 -9.39 -33.89 17.60
N LEU A 586 -8.99 -32.75 18.13
CA LEU A 586 -8.74 -31.57 17.32
C LEU A 586 -7.38 -31.74 16.65
N THR A 587 -7.30 -31.52 15.34
CA THR A 587 -6.03 -31.52 14.62
C THR A 587 -6.13 -30.64 13.38
N CYS A 588 -5.01 -30.41 12.70
CA CYS A 588 -4.93 -29.69 11.45
C CYS A 588 -4.54 -30.64 10.32
N ARG A 589 -5.37 -30.72 9.27
CA ARG A 589 -5.11 -31.53 8.05
C ARG A 589 -4.99 -30.60 6.87
N ASP A 590 -3.83 -30.64 6.20
CA ASP A 590 -3.54 -29.83 5.02
C ASP A 590 -3.84 -28.33 5.22
N GLY A 591 -3.55 -27.80 6.41
CA GLY A 591 -3.77 -26.40 6.77
C GLY A 591 -5.19 -26.05 7.22
N VAL A 592 -6.08 -27.03 7.37
CA VAL A 592 -7.46 -26.84 7.83
C VAL A 592 -7.65 -27.49 9.20
N TRP A 593 -8.06 -26.69 10.19
CA TRP A 593 -8.42 -27.20 11.52
C TRP A 593 -9.77 -27.92 11.48
N GLY A 594 -9.89 -28.98 12.26
CA GLY A 594 -11.13 -29.74 12.33
C GLY A 594 -11.13 -30.79 13.41
N TRP A 595 -12.32 -31.25 13.72
CA TRP A 595 -12.53 -32.42 14.56
C TRP A 595 -12.39 -33.68 13.73
N ALA A 596 -11.42 -34.49 14.12
CA ALA A 596 -11.27 -35.88 13.70
C ALA A 596 -12.04 -36.75 14.70
N TYR A 597 -13.29 -37.07 14.36
CA TYR A 597 -14.19 -37.84 15.20
C TYR A 597 -13.95 -39.33 15.03
N GLY A 598 -13.20 -39.94 15.93
CA GLY A 598 -12.95 -41.39 15.96
C GLY A 598 -13.90 -42.17 16.87
N GLY A 599 -14.78 -41.49 17.61
CA GLY A 599 -15.78 -42.12 18.48
C GLY A 599 -17.20 -41.59 18.27
N ALA A 600 -18.17 -42.19 18.94
CA ALA A 600 -19.55 -41.72 18.96
C ALA A 600 -20.21 -42.07 20.30
N ILE A 601 -21.28 -41.33 20.60
CA ILE A 601 -22.10 -41.52 21.80
C ILE A 601 -23.50 -41.93 21.33
N CYS A 602 -23.95 -43.11 21.73
CA CYS A 602 -25.33 -43.57 21.51
C CYS A 602 -26.10 -43.40 22.82
N ARG A 603 -27.20 -42.63 22.76
CA ARG A 603 -28.20 -42.58 23.82
C ARG A 603 -29.27 -43.60 23.51
N LEU A 604 -29.50 -44.53 24.43
CA LEU A 604 -30.57 -45.53 24.36
C LEU A 604 -31.80 -44.96 25.07
N THR A 605 -32.91 -44.94 24.35
CA THR A 605 -34.20 -44.38 24.76
C THR A 605 -35.30 -45.42 24.57
N GLY A 606 -36.49 -45.20 25.13
CA GLY A 606 -37.65 -46.09 24.88
C GLY A 606 -38.05 -46.20 23.40
N THR A 607 -37.70 -45.21 22.59
CA THR A 607 -37.95 -45.19 21.14
C THR A 607 -36.82 -45.79 20.30
N SER A 608 -35.71 -46.21 20.93
CA SER A 608 -34.58 -46.80 20.23
C SER A 608 -34.95 -48.14 19.58
N GLU A 609 -34.34 -48.42 18.43
CA GLU A 609 -34.50 -49.72 17.75
C GLU A 609 -33.67 -50.78 18.50
N ILE A 610 -34.35 -51.49 19.41
CA ILE A 610 -33.77 -52.55 20.23
C ILE A 610 -34.35 -53.88 19.78
N LYS A 611 -33.47 -54.86 19.56
CA LYS A 611 -33.81 -56.22 19.17
C LYS A 611 -33.30 -57.18 20.26
N SER A 612 -33.80 -58.41 20.27
CA SER A 612 -33.30 -59.46 21.15
C SER A 612 -32.88 -60.69 20.38
N VAL A 613 -31.90 -61.40 20.92
CA VAL A 613 -31.55 -62.77 20.51
C VAL A 613 -31.34 -63.55 21.79
N GLY A 614 -32.16 -64.58 22.00
CA GLY A 614 -32.14 -65.33 23.24
C GLY A 614 -32.37 -64.41 24.45
N GLN A 615 -31.55 -64.59 25.48
CA GLN A 615 -31.56 -63.84 26.73
C GLN A 615 -30.91 -62.43 26.68
N TYR A 616 -30.66 -61.87 25.48
CA TYR A 616 -29.95 -60.61 25.31
C TYR A 616 -30.75 -59.59 24.49
N ALA A 617 -30.58 -58.31 24.80
CA ALA A 617 -30.92 -57.21 23.91
C ALA A 617 -29.69 -56.70 23.16
N TYR A 618 -29.92 -56.11 21.99
CA TYR A 618 -28.87 -55.41 21.25
C TYR A 618 -29.41 -54.21 20.48
N SER A 619 -28.53 -53.22 20.33
CA SER A 619 -28.72 -52.04 19.47
C SER A 619 -27.63 -52.03 18.38
N ILE A 620 -27.97 -51.48 17.20
CA ILE A 620 -27.09 -51.47 16.02
C ILE A 620 -26.67 -50.03 15.69
N PRO A 621 -25.62 -49.49 16.32
CA PRO A 621 -25.02 -48.24 15.88
C PRO A 621 -24.31 -48.46 14.53
N GLY A 622 -24.84 -47.87 13.45
CA GLY A 622 -24.44 -48.18 12.06
C GLY A 622 -22.99 -47.88 11.65
N LYS A 623 -22.10 -47.48 12.57
CA LYS A 623 -20.70 -47.08 12.29
C LYS A 623 -19.67 -47.52 13.34
N MET A 624 -20.05 -48.34 14.33
CA MET A 624 -19.14 -48.77 15.40
C MET A 624 -17.95 -49.59 14.84
N LEU A 625 -16.78 -49.55 15.48
CA LEU A 625 -15.64 -50.43 15.19
C LEU A 625 -15.91 -51.84 15.75
N LYS A 626 -15.51 -52.87 15.00
CA LYS A 626 -15.67 -54.26 15.45
C LYS A 626 -14.86 -54.50 16.73
N HIS A 627 -15.49 -55.13 17.73
CA HIS A 627 -14.92 -55.35 19.05
C HIS A 627 -14.49 -54.06 19.78
N SER A 628 -15.13 -52.92 19.47
CA SER A 628 -14.90 -51.69 20.21
C SER A 628 -15.07 -51.93 21.71
N HIS A 629 -14.17 -51.34 22.50
CA HIS A 629 -14.46 -51.11 23.91
C HIS A 629 -15.66 -50.17 24.01
N ILE A 630 -16.64 -50.50 24.86
CA ILE A 630 -17.83 -49.66 25.08
C ILE A 630 -17.76 -49.16 26.51
N SER A 631 -17.86 -47.85 26.71
CA SER A 631 -18.11 -47.27 28.03
C SER A 631 -19.59 -46.92 28.12
N CYS A 632 -20.26 -47.18 29.24
CA CYS A 632 -21.68 -46.89 29.36
C CYS A 632 -22.08 -46.47 30.75
N SER A 633 -22.97 -45.48 30.83
CA SER A 633 -23.39 -44.91 32.12
C SER A 633 -24.03 -45.92 33.08
N HIS A 634 -24.62 -47.02 32.60
CA HIS A 634 -25.41 -47.95 33.44
C HIS A 634 -24.90 -49.38 33.47
N TYR A 635 -23.93 -49.75 32.63
CA TYR A 635 -23.47 -51.14 32.54
C TYR A 635 -21.96 -51.17 32.43
N PRO A 636 -21.27 -52.07 33.16
CA PRO A 636 -19.85 -52.26 33.01
C PRO A 636 -19.57 -53.06 31.73
N TYR A 637 -18.41 -52.83 31.13
CA TYR A 637 -17.96 -53.56 29.95
C TYR A 637 -17.30 -54.89 30.37
N SER A 638 -17.86 -55.99 29.89
CA SER A 638 -17.40 -57.36 30.19
C SER A 638 -16.63 -58.01 29.04
N GLY A 639 -16.46 -57.29 27.92
CA GLY A 639 -15.85 -57.86 26.73
C GLY A 639 -16.67 -59.05 26.18
N LYS A 640 -16.12 -60.26 26.26
CA LYS A 640 -16.80 -61.51 25.86
C LYS A 640 -17.32 -62.33 27.04
N GLU A 641 -16.95 -61.97 28.26
CA GLU A 641 -17.33 -62.73 29.44
C GLU A 641 -18.74 -62.32 29.86
N ILE A 642 -19.54 -63.30 30.26
CA ILE A 642 -20.86 -63.03 30.85
C ILE A 642 -20.79 -63.60 32.26
N ASN A 643 -21.05 -62.74 33.23
CA ASN A 643 -21.26 -63.13 34.62
C ASN A 643 -22.77 -63.05 34.94
N ASP A 644 -23.14 -63.29 36.19
CA ASP A 644 -24.54 -63.15 36.63
C ASP A 644 -24.99 -61.68 36.79
N ASP A 645 -24.10 -60.72 36.53
CA ASP A 645 -24.36 -59.29 36.66
C ASP A 645 -24.86 -58.69 35.34
N SER A 646 -25.56 -57.56 35.41
CA SER A 646 -26.00 -56.84 34.21
C SER A 646 -24.81 -56.14 33.56
N VAL A 647 -24.49 -56.47 32.30
CA VAL A 647 -23.25 -56.08 31.61
C VAL A 647 -23.46 -55.71 30.14
N LEU A 648 -22.51 -54.94 29.61
CA LEU A 648 -22.31 -54.80 28.16
C LEU A 648 -21.33 -55.86 27.66
N THR A 649 -21.68 -56.50 26.56
CA THR A 649 -20.82 -57.47 25.88
C THR A 649 -20.73 -57.17 24.37
N TYR A 650 -19.85 -57.88 23.68
CA TYR A 650 -19.91 -58.01 22.23
C TYR A 650 -19.95 -59.49 21.85
N MET A 651 -20.97 -59.89 21.07
CA MET A 651 -21.07 -61.24 20.53
C MET A 651 -21.06 -61.24 19.01
N GLY A 652 -20.32 -62.20 18.43
CA GLY A 652 -20.27 -62.43 16.98
C GLY A 652 -19.38 -61.46 16.19
N THR A 653 -19.59 -61.40 14.88
CA THR A 653 -18.74 -60.66 13.94
C THR A 653 -19.22 -59.24 13.62
N GLY A 654 -20.30 -58.76 14.24
CA GLY A 654 -20.98 -57.50 13.86
C GLY A 654 -20.75 -56.30 14.79
N PHE A 655 -21.44 -55.20 14.47
CA PHE A 655 -21.31 -53.87 15.08
C PHE A 655 -22.48 -53.60 16.03
N PHE A 656 -22.50 -54.32 17.15
CA PHE A 656 -23.63 -54.30 18.08
C PHE A 656 -23.21 -53.88 19.49
N ILE A 657 -24.08 -53.14 20.16
CA ILE A 657 -24.05 -52.95 21.61
C ILE A 657 -24.95 -54.03 22.20
N TRP A 658 -24.38 -55.10 22.74
CA TRP A 658 -25.14 -56.16 23.40
C TRP A 658 -25.30 -55.86 24.88
N ILE A 659 -26.50 -56.07 25.38
CA ILE A 659 -26.89 -55.79 26.77
C ILE A 659 -27.46 -57.08 27.33
N TYR A 660 -26.84 -57.55 28.39
CA TYR A 660 -27.41 -58.54 29.28
C TYR A 660 -27.86 -57.81 30.54
N ASP A 661 -29.14 -57.91 30.87
CA ASP A 661 -29.69 -57.32 32.08
C ASP A 661 -30.60 -58.32 32.76
N ARG A 662 -30.21 -58.78 33.94
CA ARG A 662 -30.93 -59.81 34.70
C ARG A 662 -32.37 -59.44 35.05
N ARG A 663 -32.73 -58.15 35.00
CA ARG A 663 -34.09 -57.66 35.27
C ARG A 663 -35.06 -57.98 34.13
N PHE A 664 -34.53 -58.12 32.92
CA PHE A 664 -35.31 -58.35 31.70
C PHE A 664 -34.94 -59.68 31.01
N SER A 665 -33.90 -60.34 31.49
CA SER A 665 -33.37 -61.57 30.93
C SER A 665 -33.88 -62.80 31.67
N ASP A 666 -34.45 -63.75 30.94
CA ASP A 666 -34.78 -65.08 31.46
C ASP A 666 -33.77 -66.09 30.92
N LYS A 667 -32.91 -66.61 31.81
CA LYS A 667 -31.89 -67.60 31.45
C LYS A 667 -32.47 -68.97 31.12
N VAL A 668 -33.60 -69.32 31.72
CA VAL A 668 -34.21 -70.65 31.58
C VAL A 668 -34.96 -70.72 30.26
N GLU A 669 -35.79 -69.72 29.98
CA GLU A 669 -36.54 -69.60 28.73
C GLU A 669 -35.65 -69.08 27.57
N ASN A 670 -34.47 -68.55 27.90
CA ASN A 670 -33.54 -67.92 26.95
C ASN A 670 -34.23 -66.79 26.16
N THR A 671 -34.84 -65.85 26.86
CA THR A 671 -35.58 -64.71 26.28
C THR A 671 -35.24 -63.40 26.96
N PHE A 672 -35.48 -62.27 26.28
CA PHE A 672 -35.31 -60.93 26.83
C PHE A 672 -36.57 -60.07 26.64
N ASP A 673 -37.06 -59.46 27.72
CA ASP A 673 -38.21 -58.55 27.74
C ASP A 673 -37.83 -57.16 27.18
N ILE A 674 -38.07 -56.97 25.88
CA ILE A 674 -37.79 -55.70 25.19
C ILE A 674 -38.69 -54.56 25.71
N ASP A 675 -39.96 -54.84 25.99
CA ASP A 675 -40.93 -53.80 26.35
C ASP A 675 -40.66 -53.29 27.78
N GLY A 676 -40.35 -54.19 28.70
CA GLY A 676 -39.86 -53.84 30.04
C GLY A 676 -38.57 -53.02 29.97
N PHE A 677 -37.62 -53.43 29.13
CA PHE A 677 -36.36 -52.68 28.98
C PHE A 677 -36.57 -51.29 28.38
N LYS A 678 -37.42 -51.13 27.36
CA LYS A 678 -37.76 -49.82 26.79
C LYS A 678 -38.46 -48.91 27.79
N THR A 679 -39.28 -49.47 28.67
CA THR A 679 -39.91 -48.73 29.78
C THR A 679 -38.83 -48.21 30.74
N PHE A 680 -37.90 -49.06 31.15
CA PHE A 680 -36.74 -48.66 31.97
C PHE A 680 -35.91 -47.55 31.31
N LEU A 681 -35.63 -47.63 30.00
CA LEU A 681 -34.91 -46.55 29.29
C LEU A 681 -35.66 -45.21 29.34
N THR A 682 -36.99 -45.25 29.27
CA THR A 682 -37.83 -44.05 29.35
C THR A 682 -37.81 -43.43 30.74
N GLU A 683 -37.80 -44.26 31.78
CA GLU A 683 -37.67 -43.83 33.18
C GLU A 683 -36.31 -43.20 33.45
N CYS A 684 -35.22 -43.83 32.98
CA CYS A 684 -33.86 -43.27 33.00
C CYS A 684 -33.78 -41.90 32.32
N ASP A 685 -34.33 -41.78 31.11
CA ASP A 685 -34.36 -40.50 30.39
C ASP A 685 -35.13 -39.41 31.16
N THR A 686 -36.28 -39.76 31.75
CA THR A 686 -37.16 -38.81 32.46
C THR A 686 -36.58 -38.39 33.81
N SER A 687 -35.85 -39.28 34.47
CA SER A 687 -35.19 -39.02 35.76
C SER A 687 -33.83 -38.31 35.64
N GLY A 688 -33.37 -38.03 34.41
CA GLY A 688 -32.12 -37.31 34.16
C GLY A 688 -30.87 -38.19 34.17
N THR A 689 -31.02 -39.51 34.17
CA THR A 689 -29.93 -40.50 34.09
C THR A 689 -30.05 -41.33 32.81
N PRO A 690 -29.88 -40.73 31.61
CA PRO A 690 -30.03 -41.48 30.37
C PRO A 690 -28.97 -42.58 30.22
N VAL A 691 -29.38 -43.72 29.64
CA VAL A 691 -28.45 -44.79 29.28
C VAL A 691 -27.68 -44.35 28.03
N THR A 692 -26.41 -44.00 28.22
CA THR A 692 -25.51 -43.55 27.15
C THR A 692 -24.35 -44.51 27.02
N ALA A 693 -23.92 -44.78 25.79
CA ALA A 693 -22.82 -45.67 25.46
C ALA A 693 -21.86 -44.99 24.49
N CYS A 694 -20.59 -44.91 24.85
CA CYS A 694 -19.50 -44.39 24.02
C CYS A 694 -18.75 -45.55 23.37
N TYR A 695 -18.53 -45.48 22.07
CA TYR A 695 -17.82 -46.50 21.30
C TYR A 695 -16.96 -45.87 20.21
N GLN A 696 -15.96 -46.62 19.75
CA GLN A 696 -15.08 -46.24 18.65
C GLN A 696 -15.79 -46.43 17.31
N LEU A 697 -15.54 -45.56 16.35
CA LEU A 697 -16.01 -45.69 14.98
C LEU A 697 -15.07 -46.57 14.14
N ALA A 698 -15.63 -47.32 13.20
CA ALA A 698 -14.84 -48.12 12.26
C ALA A 698 -13.98 -47.27 11.33
N THR A 699 -14.51 -46.10 10.98
CA THR A 699 -13.84 -45.07 10.18
C THR A 699 -14.06 -43.72 10.87
N GLU A 700 -12.97 -42.98 11.02
CA GLU A 700 -13.01 -41.62 11.56
C GLU A 700 -13.81 -40.67 10.64
N GLU A 701 -14.57 -39.76 11.23
CA GLU A 701 -15.31 -38.71 10.53
C GLU A 701 -14.61 -37.36 10.68
N TRP A 702 -14.34 -36.67 9.58
CA TRP A 702 -13.68 -35.36 9.60
C TRP A 702 -14.71 -34.22 9.47
N VAL A 703 -14.69 -33.28 10.41
CA VAL A 703 -15.54 -32.08 10.38
C VAL A 703 -14.66 -30.84 10.52
N PRO A 704 -14.52 -30.01 9.46
CA PRO A 704 -13.73 -28.79 9.53
C PRO A 704 -14.39 -27.75 10.45
N LEU A 705 -13.57 -26.96 11.16
CA LEU A 705 -14.06 -25.85 11.97
C LEU A 705 -14.63 -24.72 11.11
N SER A 706 -15.51 -23.89 11.69
CA SER A 706 -16.04 -22.70 11.04
C SER A 706 -14.94 -21.67 10.73
N ALA A 707 -15.19 -20.75 9.79
CA ALA A 707 -14.19 -19.75 9.40
C ALA A 707 -13.68 -18.87 10.57
N ALA A 708 -14.54 -18.57 11.55
CA ALA A 708 -14.16 -17.81 12.74
C ALA A 708 -13.24 -18.63 13.67
N GLU A 709 -13.56 -19.91 13.87
CA GLU A 709 -12.74 -20.82 14.68
C GLU A 709 -11.41 -21.15 13.99
N GLN A 710 -11.39 -21.27 12.66
CA GLN A 710 -10.14 -21.39 11.89
C GLN A 710 -9.23 -20.19 12.14
N ALA A 711 -9.78 -18.97 12.09
CA ALA A 711 -9.02 -17.75 12.35
C ALA A 711 -8.50 -17.70 13.78
N ALA A 712 -9.31 -18.12 14.77
CA ALA A 712 -8.91 -18.18 16.17
C ALA A 712 -7.77 -19.21 16.39
N MET A 713 -7.88 -20.41 15.82
CA MET A 713 -6.83 -21.43 15.90
C MET A 713 -5.54 -20.98 15.21
N ASN A 714 -5.64 -20.31 14.05
CA ASN A 714 -4.48 -19.79 13.32
C ASN A 714 -3.81 -18.58 14.00
N ALA A 715 -4.51 -17.90 14.92
CA ALA A 715 -3.96 -16.80 15.69
C ALA A 715 -3.18 -17.29 16.93
N LEU A 716 -3.30 -18.56 17.31
CA LEU A 716 -2.42 -19.17 18.31
C LEU A 716 -0.99 -19.22 17.77
N CYS A 717 -0.04 -18.74 18.57
CA CYS A 717 1.36 -18.70 18.20
C CYS A 717 2.26 -18.80 19.44
N SER A 718 3.53 -19.10 19.21
CA SER A 718 4.56 -19.01 20.25
C SER A 718 5.06 -17.60 20.45
N TYR A 719 5.57 -17.35 21.65
CA TYR A 719 6.17 -16.10 22.10
C TYR A 719 7.64 -16.33 22.47
N ALA A 720 8.47 -15.31 22.21
CA ALA A 720 9.91 -15.36 22.40
C ALA A 720 10.30 -15.89 23.80
N GLY A 721 11.15 -16.92 23.82
CA GLY A 721 11.57 -17.55 25.07
C GLY A 721 10.47 -18.43 25.63
N THR A 722 9.66 -17.91 26.56
CA THR A 722 8.67 -18.72 27.28
C THR A 722 7.29 -18.62 26.65
N THR A 723 6.73 -19.76 26.24
CA THR A 723 5.32 -19.88 25.85
C THR A 723 4.64 -20.92 26.71
N HIS A 724 3.47 -20.58 27.22
CA HIS A 724 2.58 -21.50 27.91
C HIS A 724 1.38 -21.83 27.02
N ILE A 725 0.97 -23.09 26.97
CA ILE A 725 -0.24 -23.52 26.25
C ILE A 725 -1.01 -24.59 27.02
N TRP A 726 -2.33 -24.42 27.11
CA TRP A 726 -3.21 -25.32 27.86
C TRP A 726 -4.66 -25.23 27.38
N THR A 727 -5.48 -26.17 27.84
CA THR A 727 -6.95 -26.10 27.74
C THR A 727 -7.58 -25.80 29.10
N ASP A 728 -8.73 -25.12 29.12
CA ASP A 728 -9.50 -24.89 30.36
C ASP A 728 -10.44 -26.06 30.75
N ASP A 729 -10.34 -27.18 30.04
CA ASP A 729 -11.14 -28.37 30.26
C ASP A 729 -10.81 -29.06 31.61
N PRO A 730 -11.81 -29.41 32.44
CA PRO A 730 -11.59 -30.10 33.71
C PRO A 730 -10.87 -31.44 33.61
N LEU A 731 -11.01 -32.16 32.51
CA LEU A 731 -10.31 -33.43 32.30
C LEU A 731 -8.84 -33.24 31.97
N GLN A 732 -8.45 -32.05 31.51
CA GLN A 732 -7.08 -31.68 31.18
C GLN A 732 -6.45 -32.65 30.17
N PRO A 733 -6.98 -32.72 28.94
CA PRO A 733 -6.44 -33.60 27.91
C PRO A 733 -4.97 -33.27 27.64
N VAL A 734 -4.19 -34.30 27.35
CA VAL A 734 -2.77 -34.15 27.04
C VAL A 734 -2.63 -33.58 25.64
N ILE A 735 -2.23 -32.31 25.56
CA ILE A 735 -1.96 -31.62 24.30
C ILE A 735 -0.62 -32.13 23.78
N SER A 736 -0.48 -32.30 22.47
CA SER A 736 0.80 -32.54 21.82
C SER A 736 1.03 -31.50 20.73
N LEU A 737 2.23 -30.91 20.67
CA LEU A 737 2.54 -29.95 19.63
C LEU A 737 3.99 -29.96 19.16
N ASP A 738 4.20 -29.46 17.95
CA ASP A 738 5.49 -29.09 17.38
C ASP A 738 5.62 -27.57 17.29
N TYR A 739 6.72 -27.05 17.82
CA TYR A 739 7.03 -25.62 17.81
C TYR A 739 8.41 -25.34 17.19
N THR A 740 8.58 -24.10 16.75
CA THR A 740 9.85 -23.61 16.22
C THR A 740 10.68 -23.01 17.35
N VAL A 741 11.92 -23.48 17.47
CA VAL A 741 12.90 -22.97 18.44
C VAL A 741 13.50 -21.65 17.94
N ASP A 742 13.80 -20.73 18.86
CA ASP A 742 14.62 -19.56 18.61
C ASP A 742 16.06 -19.99 18.28
N THR A 743 16.32 -20.15 16.98
CA THR A 743 17.60 -20.62 16.44
C THR A 743 18.77 -19.69 16.78
N VAL A 744 18.55 -18.38 16.89
CA VAL A 744 19.63 -17.42 17.24
C VAL A 744 20.07 -17.64 18.67
N LYS A 745 19.11 -17.71 19.60
CA LYS A 745 19.39 -17.98 21.00
C LYS A 745 19.97 -19.37 21.22
N TYR A 746 19.46 -20.37 20.48
CA TYR A 746 19.93 -21.75 20.56
C TYR A 746 21.39 -21.89 20.09
N ILE A 747 21.75 -21.27 18.96
CA ILE A 747 23.14 -21.28 18.46
C ILE A 747 24.07 -20.54 19.43
N GLY A 748 23.67 -19.37 19.93
CA GLY A 748 24.47 -18.64 20.92
C GLY A 748 24.73 -19.47 22.19
N ALA A 749 23.72 -20.17 22.72
CA ALA A 749 23.90 -21.05 23.87
C ALA A 749 24.82 -22.24 23.59
N LEU A 750 24.86 -22.75 22.36
CA LEU A 750 25.81 -23.79 21.95
C LEU A 750 27.23 -23.23 21.87
N GLU A 751 27.41 -22.03 21.31
CA GLU A 751 28.71 -21.33 21.26
C GLU A 751 29.27 -21.08 22.68
N ASP A 752 28.42 -20.59 23.60
CA ASP A 752 28.79 -20.39 25.01
C ASP A 752 29.21 -21.72 25.68
N ARG A 753 28.48 -22.80 25.41
CA ARG A 753 28.79 -24.13 25.96
C ARG A 753 30.09 -24.70 25.38
N ILE A 754 30.36 -24.48 24.10
CA ILE A 754 31.64 -24.84 23.47
C ILE A 754 32.78 -24.05 24.12
N ALA A 755 32.64 -22.73 24.27
CA ALA A 755 33.65 -21.89 24.92
C ALA A 755 33.93 -22.32 26.37
N ALA A 756 32.89 -22.72 27.12
CA ALA A 756 33.04 -23.25 28.47
C ALA A 756 33.80 -24.60 28.50
N LEU A 757 33.52 -25.49 27.56
CA LEU A 757 34.23 -26.77 27.42
C LEU A 757 35.70 -26.57 27.03
N GLU A 758 35.99 -25.67 26.08
CA GLU A 758 37.36 -25.31 25.70
C GLU A 758 38.13 -24.74 26.90
N THR A 759 37.48 -23.88 27.69
CA THR A 759 38.07 -23.33 28.93
C THR A 759 38.37 -24.41 29.95
N ALA A 760 37.43 -25.35 30.19
CA ALA A 760 37.64 -26.46 31.12
C ALA A 760 38.74 -27.41 30.64
N GLN A 761 38.83 -27.68 29.34
CA GLN A 761 39.90 -28.49 28.76
C GLN A 761 41.27 -27.81 28.87
N ALA A 762 41.35 -26.50 28.65
CA ALA A 762 42.57 -25.72 28.85
C ALA A 762 43.03 -25.75 30.31
N GLN A 763 42.11 -25.63 31.27
CA GLN A 763 42.41 -25.76 32.70
C GLN A 763 42.92 -27.17 33.05
N THR A 764 42.30 -28.21 32.51
CA THR A 764 42.69 -29.61 32.74
C THR A 764 44.07 -29.90 32.14
N THR A 765 44.35 -29.40 30.94
CA THR A 765 45.65 -29.51 30.27
C THR A 765 46.74 -28.77 31.05
N ALA A 766 46.43 -27.56 31.55
CA ALA A 766 47.34 -26.82 32.42
C ALA A 766 47.62 -27.60 33.71
N ALA A 767 46.59 -28.12 34.39
CA ALA A 767 46.75 -28.94 35.59
C ALA A 767 47.59 -30.20 35.33
N PHE A 768 47.38 -30.88 34.21
CA PHE A 768 48.18 -32.03 33.79
C PHE A 768 49.66 -31.65 33.62
N SER A 769 49.95 -30.51 32.99
CA SER A 769 51.32 -30.03 32.76
C SER A 769 52.12 -29.73 34.04
N TYR A 770 51.43 -29.48 35.16
CA TYR A 770 52.06 -29.26 36.48
C TYR A 770 52.33 -30.56 37.26
N LEU A 771 51.86 -31.71 36.79
CA LEU A 771 52.15 -33.00 37.41
C LEU A 771 53.59 -33.48 37.12
N PRO A 772 54.20 -34.29 38.00
CA PRO A 772 55.48 -34.92 37.71
C PRO A 772 55.42 -35.78 36.43
N PRO A 773 56.48 -35.84 35.61
CA PRO A 773 56.48 -36.56 34.32
C PRO A 773 56.10 -38.04 34.43
N GLU A 774 56.43 -38.65 35.56
CA GLU A 774 56.17 -40.07 35.85
C GLU A 774 54.67 -40.36 36.01
N ILE A 775 53.94 -39.42 36.63
CA ILE A 775 52.49 -39.49 36.81
C ILE A 775 51.79 -39.19 35.47
N GLN A 776 52.29 -38.22 34.70
CA GLN A 776 51.76 -37.90 33.37
C GLN A 776 51.83 -39.11 32.43
N ALA A 777 52.98 -39.80 32.39
CA ALA A 777 53.19 -40.98 31.56
C ALA A 777 52.23 -42.12 31.94
N ALA A 778 52.06 -42.40 33.23
CA ALA A 778 51.14 -43.43 33.71
C ALA A 778 49.67 -43.12 33.39
N MET A 779 49.27 -41.85 33.46
CA MET A 779 47.92 -41.41 33.08
C MET A 779 47.67 -41.57 31.58
N ILE A 780 48.59 -41.13 30.73
CA ILE A 780 48.50 -41.30 29.27
C ILE A 780 48.43 -42.79 28.89
N GLU A 781 49.23 -43.63 29.54
CA GLU A 781 49.27 -45.06 29.25
C GLU A 781 47.98 -45.78 29.68
N ASN A 782 47.34 -45.37 30.78
CA ASN A 782 46.01 -45.84 31.18
C ASN A 782 44.93 -45.35 30.20
N GLU A 783 44.91 -44.07 29.85
CA GLU A 783 43.94 -43.53 28.87
C GLU A 783 44.07 -44.20 27.51
N THR A 784 45.29 -44.42 27.04
CA THR A 784 45.57 -45.11 25.76
C THR A 784 45.08 -46.55 25.80
N ARG A 785 45.22 -47.24 26.94
CA ARG A 785 44.72 -48.60 27.13
C ARG A 785 43.20 -48.67 27.12
N ASP A 786 42.55 -47.73 27.80
CA ASP A 786 41.08 -47.67 27.86
C ASP A 786 40.49 -47.33 26.47
N LEU A 787 41.11 -46.42 25.72
CA LEU A 787 40.76 -46.11 24.33
C LEU A 787 40.93 -47.33 23.41
N LEU A 788 42.03 -48.07 23.55
CA LEU A 788 42.25 -49.31 22.79
C LEU A 788 41.31 -50.45 23.18
N SER A 789 40.65 -50.37 24.34
CA SER A 789 39.65 -51.36 24.79
C SER A 789 38.22 -51.07 24.30
N THR A 790 37.98 -49.84 23.82
CA THR A 790 36.68 -49.39 23.30
C THR A 790 36.60 -49.38 21.76
N ILE A 791 37.69 -49.76 21.09
CA ILE A 791 37.77 -50.09 19.65
C ILE A 791 37.82 -51.62 19.53
#